data_AF-A0A9X3NFA4-F1
#
_entry.id   AF-A0A9X3NFA4-F1
#
_cell.length_a   1.000
_cell.length_b   1.000
_cell.length_c   1.000
_cell.angle_alpha   90.00
_cell.angle_beta   90.00
_cell.angle_gamma   90.00
#
_symmetry.space_group_name_H-M   'P 1'
#
loop_
_entity.id
_entity.type
_entity.pdbx_description
1 polymer ?
#
loop_
_entity_poly.entity_id
_entity_poly.type
_entity_poly.pdbx_seq_one_letter_code
_entity_poly.pdbx_strand_id
1 'polypeptide(L)'
;ARAPLTAAATAPGQPAGALESAALAVGQEGTVLRYAPGGGWTREFLLSSSGAVSKPLLRGVAWPEPGRAHAVGDLGAMWLWRAETGLWERDPAAPVGFEKHLMGIAFAPSDPLRGYAVGKEGTILRYDKSWLPETVPDGFATRHFTGIAFAGNQAIVAAGEDLLVNDGAGWRADADAKALLNGARIVVVAGLPDGGAVAAGPDIVIERDSPSDPWRRSAQPLLGVTPVALAAYRLNGAVRALAAVQPQLPYPVSDVLPEVGPDSPPAIIPAFPLPADGYLVRETQDGWRDEQRTAYAGSSADRPVKSDPIGALLVDAGGEGWALGGWSGESDAAGRGNGSRSGQGTADRARVQTAAILRYATGAQPAQPPALTKTGTNLDAAVARFAVAGHAACAEACADLRDESLGPDRTLRAAKDLVAALAAQGNGPRMLLYTGGRLPTEQKLDEREAARFAGLLLPGVPAYAAPSAADTAEGAAGTFTDAFTAAPAPFGGGLPAEGVAPTTGAATARPGARTHYAFDSLGAGGTVRVVVIDNSAGSLADSDPHQNPPEPQLPWLIATLDEAKRQGVPSIVMGSRDLNTRFAPALNVATDGDEVAQVLVDHGASAYFFERPEENRVYPIPSGALTTIPSFGTGTLGYRSAQANTTTGPDSVFGDAGLLLAEVDTAKRDAATNRAPVTVRLLPIIDELTLQAVDGTLLRRSRPSLFQGLGRRPVGGDRWGAAVGGGDPQPPGSDPYTALPPQLCSGATCATRIAPEYEFTSSDPDIGDFVAQDPSSTNLRKPAIGPDDKVISDHKSGLFCPFNAGTTTITVKTGGIAYSAKVTVQAGSVQRPCGTRPLDATRFKPPAPATPPTSPPPPASVPADSPLSLVPPTPPPAAEQERERERREPRQNPPVQPVATPIPIVDEPPPQQRNTPTSNPPATPPPPASSFARPIPPGGAVIRVHEEKREEEVAPDSSAAAVAYRYSDHAPVGVYLYGLVVLAAFAGATLRLGLKRRSRGVEHAAVHTPSTLPYRRRRP
;
A
#
# COMPACT_ATOMS: atom_id res chain seq x y z
N ALA A 1 -2.84 -1.80 -5.53
CA ALA A 1 -2.19 -0.48 -5.74
C ALA A 1 -1.89 0.12 -4.37
N ARG A 2 -0.88 0.99 -4.22
CA ARG A 2 -0.67 1.74 -2.95
C ARG A 2 -1.47 3.05 -2.86
N ALA A 3 -2.19 3.45 -3.91
CA ALA A 3 -2.77 4.78 -4.00
C ALA A 3 -4.22 4.84 -3.47
N PRO A 4 -4.59 5.86 -2.68
CA PRO A 4 -5.93 6.01 -2.13
C PRO A 4 -6.99 6.23 -3.21
N LEU A 5 -8.20 5.72 -2.95
CA LEU A 5 -9.38 5.85 -3.81
C LEU A 5 -10.25 7.02 -3.35
N THR A 6 -10.85 7.72 -4.29
CA THR A 6 -11.54 9.02 -4.08
C THR A 6 -12.97 9.05 -4.58
N ALA A 7 -13.34 8.17 -5.52
CA ALA A 7 -14.69 8.08 -6.03
C ALA A 7 -14.99 6.68 -6.55
N ALA A 8 -16.29 6.35 -6.59
CA ALA A 8 -16.77 5.08 -7.11
C ALA A 8 -18.14 5.22 -7.77
N ALA A 9 -18.41 4.35 -8.74
CA ALA A 9 -19.66 4.29 -9.46
C ALA A 9 -20.07 2.83 -9.70
N THR A 10 -21.36 2.56 -9.68
CA THR A 10 -21.90 1.25 -10.09
C THR A 10 -22.19 1.26 -11.58
N ALA A 11 -22.12 0.08 -12.21
CA ALA A 11 -22.55 -0.09 -13.58
C ALA A 11 -24.04 0.32 -13.76
N PRO A 12 -24.39 0.87 -14.92
CA PRO A 12 -25.72 1.41 -15.15
C PRO A 12 -26.77 0.30 -15.12
N GLY A 13 -27.93 0.62 -14.53
CA GLY A 13 -29.04 -0.31 -14.36
C GLY A 13 -28.84 -1.39 -13.30
N GLN A 14 -27.74 -1.37 -12.55
CA GLN A 14 -27.46 -2.34 -11.48
C GLN A 14 -27.61 -1.72 -10.08
N PRO A 15 -28.00 -2.52 -9.06
CA PRO A 15 -28.10 -2.02 -7.69
C PRO A 15 -26.75 -1.52 -7.17
N ALA A 16 -26.72 -0.30 -6.63
CA ALA A 16 -25.49 0.29 -6.11
C ALA A 16 -24.89 -0.56 -5.00
N GLY A 17 -23.56 -0.74 -5.01
CA GLY A 17 -22.85 -1.41 -3.91
C GLY A 17 -23.08 -2.92 -3.75
N ALA A 18 -23.88 -3.57 -4.60
CA ALA A 18 -24.10 -5.02 -4.51
C ALA A 18 -22.90 -5.84 -5.04
N LEU A 19 -22.70 -7.05 -4.50
CA LEU A 19 -21.64 -7.97 -4.95
C LEU A 19 -21.89 -8.55 -6.35
N GLU A 20 -23.14 -8.56 -6.79
CA GLU A 20 -23.53 -8.97 -8.14
C GLU A 20 -23.44 -7.81 -9.15
N SER A 21 -23.14 -6.60 -8.67
CA SER A 21 -23.05 -5.41 -9.51
C SER A 21 -21.62 -5.09 -9.85
N ALA A 22 -21.33 -4.85 -11.12
CA ALA A 22 -20.05 -4.30 -11.53
C ALA A 22 -19.88 -2.87 -11.01
N ALA A 23 -18.66 -2.50 -10.66
CA ALA A 23 -18.35 -1.18 -10.15
C ALA A 23 -17.02 -0.67 -10.68
N LEU A 24 -16.85 0.66 -10.64
CA LEU A 24 -15.61 1.36 -10.91
C LEU A 24 -15.21 2.14 -9.66
N ALA A 25 -13.91 2.22 -9.42
CA ALA A 25 -13.33 3.12 -8.44
C ALA A 25 -12.13 3.85 -9.07
N VAL A 26 -11.94 5.11 -8.70
CA VAL A 26 -10.82 5.94 -9.16
C VAL A 26 -10.10 6.59 -7.99
N GLY A 27 -8.87 7.06 -8.19
CA GLY A 27 -8.08 7.66 -7.11
C GLY A 27 -6.77 8.32 -7.55
N GLN A 28 -5.86 8.42 -6.58
CA GLN A 28 -4.54 9.00 -6.76
C GLN A 28 -3.67 8.19 -7.74
N GLU A 29 -2.68 8.83 -8.35
CA GLU A 29 -1.74 8.23 -9.33
C GLU A 29 -2.45 7.60 -10.54
N GLY A 30 -3.58 8.18 -10.97
CA GLY A 30 -4.40 7.68 -12.07
C GLY A 30 -4.94 6.27 -11.81
N THR A 31 -5.11 5.88 -10.55
CA THR A 31 -5.60 4.55 -10.20
C THR A 31 -7.05 4.43 -10.64
N VAL A 32 -7.33 3.39 -11.43
CA VAL A 32 -8.68 2.97 -11.81
C VAL A 32 -8.81 1.49 -11.49
N LEU A 33 -9.87 1.12 -10.80
CA LEU A 33 -10.20 -0.27 -10.49
C LEU A 33 -11.59 -0.60 -11.01
N ARG A 34 -11.75 -1.79 -11.60
CA ARG A 34 -13.04 -2.36 -11.98
C ARG A 34 -13.32 -3.58 -11.12
N TYR A 35 -14.47 -3.57 -10.46
CA TYR A 35 -15.04 -4.74 -9.84
C TYR A 35 -15.84 -5.53 -10.87
N ALA A 36 -15.45 -6.80 -11.06
CA ALA A 36 -16.24 -7.77 -11.80
C ALA A 36 -16.94 -8.70 -10.79
N PRO A 37 -18.27 -8.86 -10.85
CA PRO A 37 -19.00 -9.82 -10.01
C PRO A 37 -18.36 -11.22 -10.08
N GLY A 38 -18.14 -11.83 -8.92
CA GLY A 38 -17.44 -13.12 -8.77
C GLY A 38 -15.93 -13.11 -9.09
N GLY A 39 -15.41 -12.09 -9.78
CA GLY A 39 -14.01 -11.95 -10.17
C GLY A 39 -13.19 -11.01 -9.27
N GLY A 40 -13.84 -10.14 -8.50
CA GLY A 40 -13.18 -9.17 -7.62
C GLY A 40 -12.72 -7.89 -8.32
N TRP A 41 -11.90 -7.11 -7.61
CA TRP A 41 -11.36 -5.83 -8.10
C TRP A 41 -10.11 -6.04 -8.95
N THR A 42 -10.07 -5.43 -10.12
CA THR A 42 -8.95 -5.50 -11.08
C THR A 42 -8.51 -4.09 -11.47
N ARG A 43 -7.21 -3.89 -11.70
CA ARG A 43 -6.68 -2.57 -12.07
C ARG A 43 -6.80 -2.31 -13.56
N GLU A 44 -7.23 -1.10 -13.92
CA GLU A 44 -7.22 -0.53 -15.27
C GLU A 44 -6.25 0.66 -15.34
N PHE A 45 -5.95 1.11 -16.56
CA PHE A 45 -4.92 2.12 -16.81
C PHE A 45 -5.42 3.23 -17.73
N LEU A 46 -5.11 4.46 -17.37
CA LEU A 46 -5.28 5.64 -18.21
C LEU A 46 -4.11 5.69 -19.21
N LEU A 47 -4.39 5.61 -20.51
CA LEU A 47 -3.35 5.60 -21.53
C LEU A 47 -3.29 6.94 -22.28
N SER A 48 -2.08 7.49 -22.40
CA SER A 48 -1.82 8.60 -23.32
C SER A 48 -1.91 8.13 -24.78
N SER A 49 -1.92 9.07 -25.73
CA SER A 49 -1.84 8.75 -27.16
C SER A 49 -0.54 8.00 -27.54
N SER A 50 0.53 8.17 -26.77
CA SER A 50 1.79 7.42 -26.92
C SER A 50 1.74 6.02 -26.28
N GLY A 51 0.64 5.67 -25.61
CA GLY A 51 0.45 4.42 -24.86
C GLY A 51 1.14 4.40 -23.50
N ALA A 52 1.55 5.56 -22.97
CA ALA A 52 2.13 5.66 -21.63
C ALA A 52 1.03 5.77 -20.58
N VAL A 53 1.25 5.18 -19.40
CA VAL A 53 0.31 5.30 -18.28
C VAL A 53 0.33 6.73 -17.75
N SER A 54 -0.83 7.38 -17.75
CA SER A 54 -1.05 8.68 -17.15
C SER A 54 -1.44 8.54 -15.67
N LYS A 55 -0.93 9.44 -14.82
CA LYS A 55 -1.11 9.36 -13.36
C LYS A 55 -1.77 10.61 -12.73
N PRO A 56 -2.83 11.20 -13.32
CA PRO A 56 -3.50 12.34 -12.70
C PRO A 56 -4.17 11.91 -11.39
N LEU A 57 -4.39 12.86 -10.47
CA LEU A 57 -5.29 12.62 -9.35
C LEU A 57 -6.74 12.70 -9.85
N LEU A 58 -7.43 11.56 -9.86
CA LEU A 58 -8.85 11.48 -10.18
C LEU A 58 -9.67 11.73 -8.91
N ARG A 59 -10.79 12.44 -9.05
CA ARG A 59 -11.66 12.93 -7.97
C ARG A 59 -13.09 12.45 -8.10
N GLY A 60 -13.53 12.16 -9.32
CA GLY A 60 -14.89 11.72 -9.62
C GLY A 60 -14.90 10.66 -10.71
N VAL A 61 -15.85 9.73 -10.63
CA VAL A 61 -16.16 8.76 -11.68
C VAL A 61 -17.66 8.59 -11.80
N ALA A 62 -18.15 8.47 -13.03
CA ALA A 62 -19.54 8.17 -13.33
C ALA A 62 -19.64 7.16 -14.47
N TRP A 63 -20.61 6.24 -14.40
CA TRP A 63 -20.81 5.19 -15.40
C TRP A 63 -22.25 5.26 -15.96
N PRO A 64 -22.56 6.26 -16.81
CA PRO A 64 -23.92 6.54 -17.24
C PRO A 64 -24.51 5.48 -18.18
N GLU A 65 -23.69 4.83 -19.00
CA GLU A 65 -24.14 3.83 -19.97
C GLU A 65 -23.20 2.62 -20.05
N PRO A 66 -23.68 1.40 -20.40
CA PRO A 66 -22.86 0.20 -20.32
C PRO A 66 -21.56 0.29 -21.12
N GLY A 67 -21.56 1.07 -22.21
CA GLY A 67 -20.44 1.27 -23.10
C GLY A 67 -19.47 2.38 -22.71
N ARG A 68 -19.81 3.27 -21.76
CA ARG A 68 -19.02 4.47 -21.46
C ARG A 68 -19.03 4.86 -19.99
N ALA A 69 -17.86 5.21 -19.49
CA ALA A 69 -17.68 5.79 -18.16
C ALA A 69 -16.77 7.00 -18.24
N HIS A 70 -16.99 7.98 -17.37
CA HIS A 70 -16.22 9.21 -17.32
C HIS A 70 -15.50 9.31 -15.99
N ALA A 71 -14.27 9.80 -16.00
CA ALA A 71 -13.52 10.14 -14.79
C ALA A 71 -12.94 11.56 -14.91
N VAL A 72 -13.01 12.32 -13.81
CA VAL A 72 -12.53 13.70 -13.75
C VAL A 72 -11.58 13.90 -12.57
N GLY A 73 -10.74 14.94 -12.63
CA GLY A 73 -9.82 15.23 -11.55
C GLY A 73 -9.11 16.57 -11.68
N ASP A 74 -7.93 16.64 -11.08
CA ASP A 74 -7.12 17.85 -10.98
C ASP A 74 -6.54 18.26 -12.33
N LEU A 75 -6.26 19.56 -12.50
CA LEU A 75 -5.62 20.14 -13.69
C LEU A 75 -6.28 19.73 -15.02
N GLY A 76 -7.61 19.76 -15.05
CA GLY A 76 -8.39 19.42 -16.25
C GLY A 76 -8.34 17.95 -16.66
N ALA A 77 -7.96 17.05 -15.76
CA ALA A 77 -8.03 15.62 -16.02
C ALA A 77 -9.48 15.23 -16.35
N MET A 78 -9.73 14.83 -17.60
CA MET A 78 -11.01 14.30 -18.07
C MET A 78 -10.74 13.08 -18.96
N TRP A 79 -11.35 11.96 -18.58
CA TRP A 79 -11.09 10.65 -19.19
C TRP A 79 -12.41 9.96 -19.52
N LEU A 80 -12.40 9.27 -20.66
CA LEU A 80 -13.50 8.47 -21.18
C LEU A 80 -13.04 7.02 -21.31
N TRP A 81 -13.75 6.12 -20.64
CA TRP A 81 -13.70 4.70 -20.94
C TRP A 81 -14.64 4.36 -22.08
N ARG A 82 -14.21 3.49 -22.99
CA ARG A 82 -15.04 2.98 -24.09
C ARG A 82 -15.00 1.47 -24.11
N ALA A 83 -16.17 0.83 -24.08
CA ALA A 83 -16.28 -0.62 -24.14
C ALA A 83 -15.75 -1.20 -25.47
N GLU A 84 -15.83 -0.44 -26.57
CA GLU A 84 -15.38 -0.89 -27.89
C GLU A 84 -13.86 -1.09 -27.95
N THR A 85 -13.10 -0.27 -27.22
CA THR A 85 -11.64 -0.41 -27.12
C THR A 85 -11.21 -1.11 -25.84
N GLY A 86 -12.06 -1.10 -24.81
CA GLY A 86 -11.73 -1.54 -23.45
C GLY A 86 -10.73 -0.61 -22.74
N LEU A 87 -10.51 0.61 -23.26
CA LEU A 87 -9.47 1.53 -22.78
C LEU A 87 -10.05 2.79 -22.17
N TRP A 88 -9.29 3.35 -21.22
CA TRP A 88 -9.45 4.73 -20.77
C TRP A 88 -8.55 5.65 -21.60
N GLU A 89 -9.16 6.64 -22.22
CA GLU A 89 -8.50 7.63 -23.06
C GLU A 89 -8.87 9.04 -22.61
N ARG A 90 -8.07 10.04 -22.99
CA ARG A 90 -8.46 11.44 -22.75
C ARG A 90 -9.80 11.70 -23.41
N ASP A 91 -10.70 12.36 -22.68
CA ASP A 91 -12.04 12.63 -23.18
C ASP A 91 -11.96 13.61 -24.36
N PRO A 92 -12.31 13.19 -25.60
CA PRO A 92 -12.26 14.08 -26.76
C PRO A 92 -13.32 15.19 -26.70
N ALA A 93 -14.31 15.05 -25.81
CA ALA A 93 -15.33 16.05 -25.55
C ALA A 93 -14.89 17.13 -24.55
N ALA A 94 -13.70 16.99 -23.92
CA ALA A 94 -13.20 17.97 -22.96
C ALA A 94 -12.94 19.33 -23.63
N PRO A 95 -13.16 20.46 -22.93
CA PRO A 95 -12.87 21.77 -23.50
C PRO A 95 -11.36 21.92 -23.76
N VAL A 96 -11.01 22.53 -24.89
CA VAL A 96 -9.61 22.75 -25.27
C VAL A 96 -8.94 23.69 -24.26
N GLY A 97 -7.76 23.31 -23.76
CA GLY A 97 -6.99 24.13 -22.82
C GLY A 97 -7.62 24.26 -21.43
N PHE A 98 -8.52 23.35 -21.05
CA PHE A 98 -9.12 23.36 -19.73
C PHE A 98 -8.14 22.85 -18.67
N GLU A 99 -7.79 23.69 -17.69
CA GLU A 99 -6.77 23.40 -16.66
C GLU A 99 -7.31 23.49 -15.22
N LYS A 100 -8.63 23.65 -15.03
CA LYS A 100 -9.23 23.77 -13.69
C LYS A 100 -9.35 22.42 -12.98
N HIS A 101 -9.42 22.44 -11.64
CA HIS A 101 -9.61 21.26 -10.81
C HIS A 101 -11.07 20.84 -10.71
N LEU A 102 -11.41 19.66 -11.23
CA LEU A 102 -12.74 19.07 -11.14
C LEU A 102 -12.83 18.17 -9.91
N MET A 103 -13.83 18.40 -9.07
CA MET A 103 -14.02 17.74 -7.76
C MET A 103 -15.09 16.66 -7.78
N GLY A 104 -15.96 16.63 -8.79
CA GLY A 104 -16.97 15.59 -8.92
C GLY A 104 -17.63 15.57 -10.28
N ILE A 105 -18.25 14.44 -10.60
CA ILE A 105 -19.01 14.22 -11.84
C ILE A 105 -20.20 13.33 -11.51
N ALA A 106 -21.37 13.67 -12.05
CA ALA A 106 -22.58 12.86 -11.91
C ALA A 106 -23.46 12.96 -13.16
N PHE A 107 -24.23 11.92 -13.41
CA PHE A 107 -25.20 11.85 -14.50
C PHE A 107 -26.58 11.53 -13.94
N ALA A 108 -27.62 12.01 -14.62
CA ALA A 108 -28.99 11.68 -14.28
C ALA A 108 -29.19 10.16 -14.41
N PRO A 109 -29.73 9.47 -13.39
CA PRO A 109 -29.89 8.01 -13.43
C PRO A 109 -30.74 7.49 -14.60
N SER A 110 -31.65 8.32 -15.11
CA SER A 110 -32.59 7.99 -16.20
C SER A 110 -32.22 8.62 -17.54
N ASP A 111 -31.20 9.49 -17.59
CA ASP A 111 -30.78 10.21 -18.81
C ASP A 111 -29.24 10.31 -18.89
N PRO A 112 -28.59 9.41 -19.63
CA PRO A 112 -27.13 9.39 -19.74
C PRO A 112 -26.57 10.60 -20.52
N LEU A 113 -27.41 11.39 -21.19
CA LEU A 113 -26.98 12.61 -21.87
C LEU A 113 -26.98 13.84 -20.95
N ARG A 114 -27.60 13.73 -19.77
CA ARG A 114 -27.65 14.80 -18.78
C ARG A 114 -26.63 14.56 -17.67
N GLY A 115 -25.42 15.04 -17.88
CA GLY A 115 -24.32 14.95 -16.92
C GLY A 115 -23.74 16.32 -16.56
N TYR A 116 -23.11 16.39 -15.39
CA TYR A 116 -22.41 17.59 -14.95
C TYR A 116 -21.09 17.22 -14.26
N ALA A 117 -20.05 18.00 -14.51
CA ALA A 117 -18.80 17.98 -13.76
C ALA A 117 -18.62 19.32 -13.05
N VAL A 118 -18.22 19.30 -11.79
CA VAL A 118 -18.09 20.50 -10.95
C VAL A 118 -16.69 20.64 -10.39
N GLY A 119 -16.27 21.87 -10.08
CA GLY A 119 -14.91 22.11 -9.60
C GLY A 119 -14.71 23.45 -8.90
N LYS A 120 -13.44 23.80 -8.70
CA LYS A 120 -13.04 25.08 -8.09
C LYS A 120 -13.42 26.26 -8.98
N GLU A 121 -13.56 27.45 -8.38
CA GLU A 121 -13.78 28.72 -9.10
C GLU A 121 -15.04 28.73 -9.97
N GLY A 122 -16.18 28.39 -9.36
CA GLY A 122 -17.50 28.46 -9.96
C GLY A 122 -17.70 27.51 -11.14
N THR A 123 -16.88 26.46 -11.25
CA THR A 123 -16.83 25.63 -12.45
C THR A 123 -17.96 24.61 -12.47
N ILE A 124 -18.87 24.75 -13.43
CA ILE A 124 -19.82 23.70 -13.83
C ILE A 124 -19.67 23.47 -15.33
N LEU A 125 -19.44 22.21 -15.72
CA LEU A 125 -19.48 21.76 -17.09
C LEU A 125 -20.70 20.86 -17.27
N ARG A 126 -21.60 21.17 -18.20
CA ARG A 126 -22.69 20.27 -18.61
C ARG A 126 -22.21 19.38 -19.76
N TYR A 127 -22.57 18.12 -19.70
CA TYR A 127 -22.42 17.18 -20.80
C TYR A 127 -23.57 17.32 -21.80
N ASP A 128 -23.25 17.46 -23.07
CA ASP A 128 -24.17 17.49 -24.21
C ASP A 128 -23.49 16.95 -25.46
N LYS A 129 -22.98 15.72 -25.38
CA LYS A 129 -22.01 15.11 -26.30
C LYS A 129 -20.62 15.78 -26.29
N SER A 130 -20.55 17.07 -25.96
CA SER A 130 -19.36 17.80 -25.55
C SER A 130 -19.52 18.34 -24.12
N TRP A 131 -18.41 18.67 -23.45
CA TRP A 131 -18.46 19.36 -22.16
C TRP A 131 -18.50 20.87 -22.38
N LEU A 132 -19.58 21.51 -21.94
CA LEU A 132 -19.83 22.93 -22.12
C LEU A 132 -19.89 23.65 -20.76
N PRO A 133 -19.18 24.76 -20.56
CA PRO A 133 -19.34 25.57 -19.36
C PRO A 133 -20.78 26.06 -19.20
N GLU A 134 -21.30 26.04 -17.98
CA GLU A 134 -22.59 26.65 -17.64
C GLU A 134 -22.42 27.93 -16.85
N THR A 135 -23.39 28.83 -17.01
CA THR A 135 -23.51 30.01 -16.17
C THR A 135 -23.99 29.61 -14.79
N VAL A 136 -23.24 30.02 -13.77
CA VAL A 136 -23.65 29.87 -12.37
C VAL A 136 -24.44 31.09 -11.91
N PRO A 137 -25.32 30.96 -10.91
CA PRO A 137 -26.03 32.11 -10.35
C PRO A 137 -25.08 33.17 -9.78
N ASP A 138 -25.57 34.41 -9.68
CA ASP A 138 -24.81 35.51 -9.10
C ASP A 138 -24.30 35.17 -7.69
N GLY A 139 -23.03 35.51 -7.43
CA GLY A 139 -22.36 35.22 -6.16
C GLY A 139 -21.66 33.85 -6.08
N PHE A 140 -21.78 33.01 -7.12
CA PHE A 140 -21.14 31.68 -7.14
C PHE A 140 -19.93 31.55 -8.07
N ALA A 141 -19.63 32.55 -8.89
CA ALA A 141 -18.54 32.49 -9.89
C ALA A 141 -17.14 32.23 -9.30
N THR A 142 -16.90 32.60 -8.04
CA THR A 142 -15.61 32.39 -7.35
C THR A 142 -15.68 31.30 -6.27
N ARG A 143 -16.86 30.69 -6.05
CA ARG A 143 -17.04 29.65 -5.02
C ARG A 143 -16.45 28.33 -5.48
N HIS A 144 -15.93 27.52 -4.57
CA HIS A 144 -15.51 26.15 -4.92
C HIS A 144 -16.70 25.20 -4.80
N PHE A 145 -16.94 24.41 -5.84
CA PHE A 145 -17.87 23.30 -5.78
C PHE A 145 -17.12 22.01 -5.47
N THR A 146 -17.48 21.36 -4.37
CA THR A 146 -16.72 20.26 -3.78
C THR A 146 -17.36 18.89 -3.99
N GLY A 147 -18.61 18.84 -4.45
CA GLY A 147 -19.31 17.59 -4.73
C GLY A 147 -20.58 17.81 -5.52
N ILE A 148 -21.00 16.76 -6.24
CA ILE A 148 -22.24 16.73 -7.03
C ILE A 148 -22.88 15.35 -6.93
N ALA A 149 -24.21 15.31 -6.84
CA ALA A 149 -25.00 14.09 -6.90
C ALA A 149 -26.34 14.34 -7.59
N PHE A 150 -27.01 13.27 -8.00
CA PHE A 150 -28.41 13.31 -8.40
C PHE A 150 -29.29 12.70 -7.30
N ALA A 151 -30.37 13.39 -6.96
CA ALA A 151 -31.47 12.85 -6.17
C ALA A 151 -32.69 12.75 -7.11
N GLY A 152 -33.02 11.53 -7.54
CA GLY A 152 -33.94 11.32 -8.66
C GLY A 152 -33.44 12.06 -9.91
N ASN A 153 -34.24 12.98 -10.43
CA ASN A 153 -33.91 13.78 -11.62
C ASN A 153 -33.33 15.18 -11.30
N GLN A 154 -33.13 15.52 -10.02
CA GLN A 154 -32.57 16.80 -9.60
C GLN A 154 -31.06 16.65 -9.35
N ALA A 155 -30.25 17.46 -10.03
CA ALA A 155 -28.83 17.59 -9.71
C ALA A 155 -28.67 18.51 -8.49
N ILE A 156 -27.77 18.16 -7.58
CA ILE A 156 -27.47 18.90 -6.34
C ILE A 156 -25.94 19.09 -6.26
N VAL A 157 -25.50 20.31 -5.99
CA VAL A 157 -24.08 20.68 -5.87
C VAL A 157 -23.81 21.30 -4.50
N ALA A 158 -22.76 20.82 -3.83
CA ALA A 158 -22.21 21.43 -2.62
C ALA A 158 -21.48 22.74 -2.99
N ALA A 159 -21.97 23.88 -2.54
CA ALA A 159 -21.47 25.20 -2.93
C ALA A 159 -21.04 26.07 -1.74
N GLY A 160 -20.45 25.45 -0.71
CA GLY A 160 -20.08 26.14 0.52
C GLY A 160 -21.32 26.41 1.36
N GLU A 161 -21.70 27.67 1.56
CA GLU A 161 -22.81 28.06 2.45
C GLU A 161 -24.21 27.86 1.84
N ASP A 162 -24.28 27.24 0.66
CA ASP A 162 -25.49 27.04 -0.13
C ASP A 162 -25.46 25.68 -0.83
N LEU A 163 -26.63 25.22 -1.26
CA LEU A 163 -26.80 24.15 -2.26
C LEU A 163 -27.27 24.76 -3.57
N LEU A 164 -26.64 24.37 -4.68
CA LEU A 164 -27.18 24.65 -6.01
C LEU A 164 -27.95 23.43 -6.51
N VAL A 165 -29.13 23.67 -7.06
CA VAL A 165 -29.99 22.62 -7.63
C VAL A 165 -30.35 22.93 -9.07
N ASN A 166 -30.51 21.86 -9.86
CA ASN A 166 -30.97 21.94 -11.24
C ASN A 166 -31.92 20.78 -11.54
N ASP A 167 -33.18 21.10 -11.78
CA ASP A 167 -34.27 20.18 -12.14
C ASP A 167 -34.53 20.12 -13.65
N GLY A 168 -33.72 20.84 -14.44
CA GLY A 168 -33.87 21.03 -15.88
C GLY A 168 -34.15 22.48 -16.28
N ALA A 169 -34.50 23.35 -15.31
CA ALA A 169 -34.78 24.77 -15.55
C ALA A 169 -33.55 25.70 -15.42
N GLY A 170 -32.36 25.13 -15.19
CA GLY A 170 -31.13 25.87 -14.93
C GLY A 170 -30.72 25.84 -13.44
N TRP A 171 -29.52 26.32 -13.15
CA TRP A 171 -28.99 26.34 -11.79
C TRP A 171 -29.61 27.45 -10.95
N ARG A 172 -29.98 27.12 -9.72
CA ARG A 172 -30.47 28.08 -8.71
C ARG A 172 -30.03 27.65 -7.32
N ALA A 173 -29.94 28.60 -6.39
CA ALA A 173 -29.79 28.27 -4.98
C ALA A 173 -31.07 27.60 -4.44
N ASP A 174 -30.90 26.60 -3.58
CA ASP A 174 -32.01 25.97 -2.85
C ASP A 174 -32.36 26.84 -1.63
N ALA A 175 -33.51 27.50 -1.67
CA ALA A 175 -33.94 28.44 -0.64
C ALA A 175 -34.21 27.75 0.70
N ASP A 176 -34.76 26.53 0.69
CA ASP A 176 -35.09 25.77 1.89
C ASP A 176 -33.80 25.34 2.58
N ALA A 177 -32.84 24.80 1.83
CA ALA A 177 -31.52 24.46 2.36
C ALA A 177 -30.80 25.70 2.92
N LYS A 178 -30.79 26.82 2.18
CA LYS A 178 -30.15 28.08 2.61
C LYS A 178 -30.68 28.56 3.96
N ALA A 179 -32.00 28.51 4.14
CA ALA A 179 -32.64 28.89 5.40
C ALA A 179 -32.21 28.00 6.58
N LEU A 180 -31.98 26.70 6.33
CA LEU A 180 -31.52 25.75 7.35
C LEU A 180 -30.03 25.86 7.67
N LEU A 181 -29.20 26.16 6.68
CA LEU A 181 -27.75 26.24 6.84
C LEU A 181 -27.35 27.42 7.74
N ASN A 182 -28.00 28.58 7.60
CA ASN A 182 -27.71 29.77 8.40
C ASN A 182 -26.20 30.11 8.45
N GLY A 183 -25.53 30.03 7.29
CA GLY A 183 -24.08 30.25 7.15
C GLY A 183 -23.20 29.01 7.39
N ALA A 184 -23.78 27.86 7.75
CA ALA A 184 -23.05 26.60 7.80
C ALA A 184 -22.63 26.15 6.38
N ARG A 185 -21.45 25.55 6.28
CA ARG A 185 -20.88 25.11 5.00
C ARG A 185 -21.23 23.65 4.73
N ILE A 186 -21.57 23.34 3.49
CA ILE A 186 -21.72 22.01 2.92
C ILE A 186 -20.52 21.70 2.03
N VAL A 187 -20.02 20.48 2.16
CA VAL A 187 -18.83 19.99 1.45
C VAL A 187 -19.19 18.79 0.56
N VAL A 188 -20.14 17.95 0.98
CA VAL A 188 -20.49 16.71 0.29
C VAL A 188 -22.00 16.55 0.19
N VAL A 189 -22.45 15.91 -0.88
CA VAL A 189 -23.86 15.65 -1.19
C VAL A 189 -24.02 14.22 -1.70
N ALA A 190 -25.16 13.60 -1.38
CA ALA A 190 -25.55 12.29 -1.88
C ALA A 190 -27.07 12.24 -2.13
N GLY A 191 -27.48 11.46 -3.12
CA GLY A 191 -28.89 11.33 -3.48
C GLY A 191 -29.29 9.88 -3.73
N LEU A 192 -30.57 9.61 -3.53
CA LEU A 192 -31.21 8.33 -3.82
C LEU A 192 -31.98 8.41 -5.15
N PRO A 193 -32.19 7.26 -5.84
CA PRO A 193 -32.96 7.21 -7.09
C PRO A 193 -34.40 7.70 -6.94
N ASP A 194 -34.99 7.59 -5.74
CA ASP A 194 -36.36 8.03 -5.43
C ASP A 194 -36.46 9.54 -5.10
N GLY A 195 -35.33 10.26 -5.12
CA GLY A 195 -35.28 11.70 -4.86
C GLY A 195 -34.99 12.11 -3.42
N GLY A 196 -34.81 11.13 -2.52
CA GLY A 196 -34.23 11.38 -1.21
C GLY A 196 -32.79 11.91 -1.31
N ALA A 197 -32.38 12.78 -0.40
CA ALA A 197 -31.06 13.42 -0.46
C ALA A 197 -30.48 13.71 0.93
N VAL A 198 -29.15 13.75 0.99
CA VAL A 198 -28.38 14.20 2.15
C VAL A 198 -27.32 15.18 1.69
N ALA A 199 -27.11 16.24 2.47
CA ALA A 199 -25.99 17.15 2.31
C ALA A 199 -25.31 17.35 3.68
N ALA A 200 -23.98 17.40 3.68
CA ALA A 200 -23.23 17.47 4.91
C ALA A 200 -21.97 18.34 4.81
N GLY A 201 -21.57 18.90 5.94
CA GLY A 201 -20.33 19.64 6.12
C GLY A 201 -19.98 19.75 7.61
N PRO A 202 -19.03 20.63 8.00
CA PRO A 202 -18.59 20.73 9.38
C PRO A 202 -19.77 20.97 10.33
N ASP A 203 -19.93 20.10 11.31
CA ASP A 203 -20.98 20.17 12.35
C ASP A 203 -22.43 20.13 11.86
N ILE A 204 -22.69 19.84 10.58
CA ILE A 204 -24.04 19.88 10.00
C ILE A 204 -24.31 18.73 9.03
N VAL A 205 -25.49 18.13 9.19
CA VAL A 205 -26.09 17.20 8.23
C VAL A 205 -27.54 17.61 8.03
N ILE A 206 -27.95 17.73 6.77
CA ILE A 206 -29.34 17.94 6.38
C ILE A 206 -29.82 16.82 5.48
N GLU A 207 -31.07 16.44 5.65
CA GLU A 207 -31.75 15.32 4.98
C GLU A 207 -33.05 15.80 4.33
N ARG A 208 -33.43 15.12 3.27
CA ARG A 208 -34.73 15.28 2.63
C ARG A 208 -35.23 13.92 2.14
N ASP A 209 -36.48 13.57 2.43
CA ASP A 209 -37.01 12.24 2.10
C ASP A 209 -37.47 12.08 0.65
N SER A 210 -37.87 13.16 -0.01
CA SER A 210 -38.27 13.18 -1.43
C SER A 210 -38.06 14.59 -2.03
N PRO A 211 -38.13 14.77 -3.36
CA PRO A 211 -37.89 16.07 -3.98
C PRO A 211 -38.85 17.19 -3.53
N SER A 212 -40.04 16.83 -3.06
CA SER A 212 -41.07 17.76 -2.59
C SER A 212 -41.05 17.99 -1.08
N ASP A 213 -40.32 17.18 -0.32
CA ASP A 213 -40.23 17.37 1.13
C ASP A 213 -39.27 18.53 1.45
N PRO A 214 -39.50 19.27 2.55
CA PRO A 214 -38.52 20.24 2.99
C PRO A 214 -37.25 19.53 3.47
N TRP A 215 -36.11 20.22 3.33
CA TRP A 215 -34.90 19.83 4.05
C TRP A 215 -35.16 19.88 5.56
N ARG A 216 -34.52 18.98 6.31
CA ARG A 216 -34.46 19.00 7.78
C ARG A 216 -33.03 18.79 8.21
N ARG A 217 -32.69 19.17 9.45
CA ARG A 217 -31.43 18.73 10.06
C ARG A 217 -31.55 17.26 10.48
N SER A 218 -30.43 16.54 10.46
CA SER A 218 -30.31 15.26 11.15
C SER A 218 -30.70 15.42 12.61
N ALA A 219 -31.20 14.34 13.22
CA ALA A 219 -31.64 14.33 14.61
C ALA A 219 -30.52 14.72 15.59
N GLN A 220 -29.27 14.47 15.21
CA GLN A 220 -28.09 14.87 15.99
C GLN A 220 -27.01 15.44 15.05
N PRO A 221 -26.35 16.55 15.42
CA PRO A 221 -25.25 17.10 14.62
C PRO A 221 -24.01 16.21 14.69
N LEU A 222 -23.20 16.21 13.62
CA LEU A 222 -21.88 15.57 13.57
C LEU A 222 -20.80 16.52 14.13
N LEU A 223 -20.70 16.62 15.45
CA LEU A 223 -19.83 17.60 16.10
C LEU A 223 -18.33 17.25 16.00
N GLY A 224 -17.49 18.26 15.75
CA GLY A 224 -16.03 18.17 15.79
C GLY A 224 -15.39 17.43 14.61
N VAL A 225 -16.18 17.17 13.56
CA VAL A 225 -15.74 16.44 12.37
C VAL A 225 -16.23 17.10 11.09
N THR A 226 -15.51 16.87 9.99
CA THR A 226 -15.91 17.28 8.64
C THR A 226 -16.16 16.05 7.77
N PRO A 227 -17.37 15.87 7.21
CA PRO A 227 -17.65 14.84 6.22
C PRO A 227 -16.84 15.04 4.93
N VAL A 228 -16.15 13.99 4.49
CA VAL A 228 -15.32 13.97 3.27
C VAL A 228 -15.87 13.04 2.19
N ALA A 229 -16.71 12.07 2.57
CA ALA A 229 -17.52 11.26 1.67
C ALA A 229 -18.88 11.00 2.30
N LEU A 230 -19.93 10.87 1.48
CA LEU A 230 -21.30 10.77 1.95
C LEU A 230 -22.09 9.77 1.11
N ALA A 231 -22.97 9.02 1.76
CA ALA A 231 -24.03 8.28 1.10
C ALA A 231 -25.37 8.46 1.82
N ALA A 232 -26.44 8.49 1.04
CA ALA A 232 -27.81 8.48 1.53
C ALA A 232 -28.33 7.03 1.56
N TYR A 233 -29.08 6.68 2.60
CA TYR A 233 -29.74 5.38 2.71
C TYR A 233 -31.08 5.51 3.43
N ARG A 234 -31.89 4.45 3.44
CA ARG A 234 -33.21 4.40 4.09
C ARG A 234 -33.13 3.63 5.40
N LEU A 235 -33.68 4.21 6.45
CA LEU A 235 -33.93 3.55 7.72
C LEU A 235 -35.38 3.82 8.14
N ASN A 236 -36.20 2.78 8.18
CA ASN A 236 -37.62 2.88 8.53
C ASN A 236 -38.38 3.94 7.69
N GLY A 237 -38.06 3.99 6.39
CA GLY A 237 -38.67 4.91 5.42
C GLY A 237 -38.02 6.29 5.34
N ALA A 238 -37.33 6.74 6.38
CA ALA A 238 -36.64 8.03 6.37
C ALA A 238 -35.25 7.92 5.72
N VAL A 239 -34.83 8.96 5.00
CA VAL A 239 -33.45 9.13 4.55
C VAL A 239 -32.55 9.34 5.76
N ARG A 240 -31.38 8.72 5.74
CA ARG A 240 -30.31 8.81 6.72
C ARG A 240 -28.95 8.89 6.03
N ALA A 241 -27.95 9.28 6.80
CA ALA A 241 -26.60 9.49 6.31
C ALA A 241 -25.62 8.40 6.77
N LEU A 242 -24.79 7.94 5.84
CA LEU A 242 -23.52 7.26 6.13
C LEU A 242 -22.41 8.21 5.67
N ALA A 243 -21.50 8.56 6.56
CA ALA A 243 -20.46 9.55 6.28
C ALA A 243 -19.07 9.03 6.63
N ALA A 244 -18.11 9.24 5.72
CA ALA A 244 -16.71 9.23 6.09
C ALA A 244 -16.34 10.62 6.59
N VAL A 245 -15.74 10.71 7.77
CA VAL A 245 -15.50 11.97 8.46
C VAL A 245 -14.03 12.14 8.84
N GLN A 246 -13.54 13.38 8.76
CA GLN A 246 -12.21 13.79 9.19
C GLN A 246 -12.31 14.60 10.50
N PRO A 247 -11.60 14.22 11.57
CA PRO A 247 -11.65 14.94 12.84
C PRO A 247 -10.80 16.22 12.83
N GLN A 248 -11.29 17.27 13.50
CA GLN A 248 -10.56 18.47 13.95
C GLN A 248 -9.87 19.35 12.89
N LEU A 249 -9.67 18.87 11.67
CA LEU A 249 -9.00 19.59 10.59
C LEU A 249 -10.04 20.21 9.65
N PRO A 250 -9.91 21.50 9.30
CA PRO A 250 -10.79 22.13 8.35
C PRO A 250 -10.62 21.49 6.97
N TYR A 251 -11.71 21.01 6.40
CA TYR A 251 -11.75 20.48 5.04
C TYR A 251 -12.91 21.12 4.24
N PRO A 252 -12.72 21.51 2.97
CA PRO A 252 -11.42 21.66 2.32
C PRO A 252 -10.59 22.80 2.96
N VAL A 253 -9.26 22.69 2.87
CA VAL A 253 -8.32 23.71 3.36
C VAL A 253 -8.45 24.99 2.52
N SER A 254 -8.38 26.16 3.16
CA SER A 254 -8.36 27.45 2.46
C SER A 254 -7.15 27.56 1.53
N ASP A 255 -7.35 28.18 0.36
CA ASP A 255 -6.25 28.45 -0.57
C ASP A 255 -5.31 29.52 0.01
N VAL A 256 -4.02 29.17 0.10
CA VAL A 256 -2.95 30.11 0.42
C VAL A 256 -2.12 30.27 -0.85
N LEU A 257 -2.33 31.37 -1.56
CA LEU A 257 -1.59 31.68 -2.79
C LEU A 257 -0.41 32.60 -2.47
N PRO A 258 0.76 32.42 -3.11
CA PRO A 258 1.86 33.36 -2.97
C PRO A 258 1.47 34.73 -3.54
N GLU A 259 2.01 35.81 -2.97
CA GLU A 259 1.90 37.14 -3.56
C GLU A 259 2.59 37.13 -4.93
N VAL A 260 1.81 37.39 -5.99
CA VAL A 260 2.33 37.53 -7.35
C VAL A 260 2.42 39.01 -7.71
N GLY A 261 3.56 39.42 -8.28
CA GLY A 261 3.74 40.77 -8.81
C GLY A 261 2.87 41.00 -10.05
N PRO A 262 2.63 42.26 -10.45
CA PRO A 262 1.74 42.60 -11.58
C PRO A 262 2.19 42.03 -12.93
N ASP A 263 3.49 41.72 -13.09
CA ASP A 263 4.07 41.13 -14.32
C ASP A 263 4.16 39.59 -14.27
N SER A 264 3.71 38.96 -13.18
CA SER A 264 3.71 37.50 -13.05
C SER A 264 2.38 36.91 -13.52
N PRO A 265 2.38 35.70 -14.12
CA PRO A 265 1.13 35.00 -14.39
C PRO A 265 0.36 34.78 -13.08
N PRO A 266 -0.98 34.73 -13.12
CA PRO A 266 -1.79 34.41 -11.95
C PRO A 266 -1.32 33.12 -11.28
N ALA A 267 -1.28 33.10 -9.95
CA ALA A 267 -0.93 31.89 -9.21
C ALA A 267 -1.93 30.78 -9.56
N ILE A 268 -1.42 29.61 -9.93
CA ILE A 268 -2.25 28.42 -10.15
C ILE A 268 -2.84 28.03 -8.80
N ILE A 269 -4.17 28.02 -8.72
CA ILE A 269 -4.86 27.58 -7.51
C ILE A 269 -4.53 26.11 -7.26
N PRO A 270 -4.06 25.72 -6.06
CA PRO A 270 -3.74 24.33 -5.76
C PRO A 270 -5.02 23.49 -5.70
N ALA A 271 -4.90 22.19 -6.01
CA ALA A 271 -5.96 21.24 -5.74
C ALA A 271 -6.15 21.05 -4.23
N PHE A 272 -7.35 20.64 -3.79
CA PHE A 272 -7.53 20.29 -2.38
C PHE A 272 -6.73 19.03 -2.03
N PRO A 273 -6.01 18.98 -0.91
CA PRO A 273 -5.36 17.74 -0.50
C PRO A 273 -6.40 16.63 -0.33
N LEU A 274 -5.95 15.37 -0.43
CA LEU A 274 -6.79 14.25 -0.03
C LEU A 274 -6.92 14.23 1.49
N PRO A 275 -8.06 13.73 2.03
CA PRO A 275 -8.20 13.52 3.47
C PRO A 275 -7.03 12.69 4.00
N ALA A 276 -6.34 13.24 5.00
CA ALA A 276 -5.21 12.58 5.65
C ALA A 276 -5.65 11.65 6.78
N ASP A 277 -6.88 11.86 7.28
CA ASP A 277 -7.47 11.16 8.41
C ASP A 277 -8.91 10.79 8.09
N GLY A 278 -9.45 9.83 8.82
CA GLY A 278 -10.89 9.67 8.93
C GLY A 278 -11.37 8.31 9.38
N TYR A 279 -12.65 8.29 9.69
CA TYR A 279 -13.38 7.09 10.05
C TYR A 279 -14.83 7.14 9.54
N LEU A 280 -15.49 6.00 9.57
CA LEU A 280 -16.87 5.84 9.08
C LEU A 280 -17.87 5.98 10.23
N VAL A 281 -18.87 6.84 10.04
CA VAL A 281 -20.00 7.01 10.95
C VAL A 281 -21.32 6.77 10.25
N ARG A 282 -22.23 6.08 10.93
CA ARG A 282 -23.59 5.81 10.45
C ARG A 282 -24.60 6.49 11.36
N GLU A 283 -25.51 7.25 10.76
CA GLU A 283 -26.65 7.79 11.49
C GLU A 283 -27.66 6.68 11.75
N THR A 284 -28.02 6.43 13.01
CA THR A 284 -29.02 5.43 13.41
C THR A 284 -30.24 6.09 14.03
N GLN A 285 -31.22 5.31 14.51
CA GLN A 285 -32.35 5.87 15.27
C GLN A 285 -31.91 6.49 16.59
N ASP A 286 -30.83 5.98 17.18
CA ASP A 286 -30.30 6.41 18.48
C ASP A 286 -29.21 7.49 18.37
N GLY A 287 -28.92 7.95 17.14
CA GLY A 287 -27.85 8.90 16.85
C GLY A 287 -26.71 8.30 16.02
N TRP A 288 -25.57 8.99 16.01
CA TRP A 288 -24.41 8.58 15.22
C TRP A 288 -23.65 7.43 15.89
N ARG A 289 -23.34 6.40 15.10
CA ARG A 289 -22.52 5.26 15.51
C ARG A 289 -21.21 5.27 14.72
N ASP A 290 -20.09 5.20 15.44
CA ASP A 290 -18.79 4.93 14.84
C ASP A 290 -18.70 3.46 14.43
N GLU A 291 -18.53 3.22 13.13
CA GLU A 291 -18.48 1.88 12.54
C GLU A 291 -17.07 1.26 12.61
N GLN A 292 -16.03 2.07 12.79
CA GLN A 292 -14.63 1.63 12.81
C GLN A 292 -14.03 1.59 14.23
N ARG A 293 -14.78 2.05 15.24
CA ARG A 293 -14.39 2.06 16.66
C ARG A 293 -13.01 2.68 16.84
N THR A 294 -12.81 3.85 16.26
CA THR A 294 -11.49 4.45 16.17
C THR A 294 -10.98 4.80 17.57
N ALA A 295 -9.87 4.17 17.97
CA ALA A 295 -9.16 4.56 19.17
C ALA A 295 -8.42 5.87 18.91
N TYR A 296 -8.64 6.87 19.75
CA TYR A 296 -7.89 8.12 19.67
C TYR A 296 -6.42 7.86 20.02
N ALA A 297 -5.52 8.43 19.22
CA ALA A 297 -4.10 8.30 19.44
C ALA A 297 -3.70 8.95 20.79
N GLY A 298 -3.05 8.19 21.67
CA GLY A 298 -2.54 8.67 22.97
C GLY A 298 -1.38 9.66 22.85
N SER A 299 -0.47 9.72 23.82
CA SER A 299 0.75 10.56 23.73
C SER A 299 2.03 9.78 23.41
N SER A 300 1.98 8.45 23.42
CA SER A 300 3.11 7.54 23.17
C SER A 300 3.57 7.55 21.72
N ALA A 301 4.80 7.09 21.47
CA ALA A 301 5.30 6.87 20.10
C ALA A 301 4.61 5.68 19.40
N ASP A 302 4.19 4.66 20.17
CA ASP A 302 3.33 3.57 19.72
C ASP A 302 1.88 4.01 19.64
N ARG A 303 1.18 3.55 18.60
CA ARG A 303 -0.14 4.05 18.25
C ARG A 303 -1.09 2.91 17.95
N PRO A 304 -2.37 3.01 18.36
CA PRO A 304 -3.38 2.02 18.04
C PRO A 304 -3.53 1.86 16.53
N VAL A 305 -4.18 0.76 16.12
CA VAL A 305 -4.60 0.61 14.72
C VAL A 305 -5.46 1.81 14.30
N LYS A 306 -5.07 2.42 13.18
CA LYS A 306 -5.80 3.54 12.58
C LYS A 306 -6.47 3.07 11.30
N SER A 307 -7.75 3.40 11.15
CA SER A 307 -8.50 3.15 9.92
C SER A 307 -7.88 3.91 8.75
N ASP A 308 -7.82 3.26 7.59
CA ASP A 308 -7.54 3.96 6.34
C ASP A 308 -8.68 4.96 6.06
N PRO A 309 -8.39 6.24 5.75
CA PRO A 309 -9.42 7.22 5.41
C PRO A 309 -10.29 6.74 4.24
N ILE A 310 -11.60 6.90 4.36
CA ILE A 310 -12.55 6.54 3.29
C ILE A 310 -12.83 7.77 2.44
N GLY A 311 -12.47 7.69 1.15
CA GLY A 311 -12.69 8.76 0.17
C GLY A 311 -13.97 8.60 -0.64
N ALA A 312 -14.55 7.39 -0.68
CA ALA A 312 -15.77 7.12 -1.43
C ALA A 312 -16.65 6.06 -0.76
N LEU A 313 -17.96 6.27 -0.87
CA LEU A 313 -18.99 5.34 -0.41
C LEU A 313 -19.87 4.96 -1.61
N LEU A 314 -20.02 3.65 -1.84
CA LEU A 314 -20.88 3.10 -2.87
C LEU A 314 -21.80 2.07 -2.22
N VAL A 315 -22.92 2.54 -1.69
CA VAL A 315 -23.88 1.72 -0.93
C VAL A 315 -25.25 1.70 -1.59
N ASP A 316 -26.01 0.65 -1.29
CA ASP A 316 -27.42 0.54 -1.65
C ASP A 316 -28.31 1.39 -0.72
N ALA A 317 -29.63 1.36 -0.97
CA ALA A 317 -30.61 2.03 -0.14
C ALA A 317 -30.72 1.45 1.29
N GLY A 318 -30.17 0.26 1.57
CA GLY A 318 -30.01 -0.27 2.92
C GLY A 318 -28.77 0.26 3.65
N GLY A 319 -27.91 1.00 2.95
CA GLY A 319 -26.66 1.51 3.47
C GLY A 319 -25.59 0.42 3.55
N GLU A 320 -25.66 -0.62 2.72
CA GLU A 320 -24.64 -1.67 2.62
C GLU A 320 -23.96 -1.60 1.25
N GLY A 321 -22.66 -1.85 1.18
CA GLY A 321 -21.91 -1.45 -0.01
C GLY A 321 -20.40 -1.59 0.07
N TRP A 322 -19.72 -0.72 -0.64
CA TRP A 322 -18.28 -0.57 -0.61
C TRP A 322 -17.92 0.76 0.08
N ALA A 323 -16.94 0.69 0.97
CA ALA A 323 -16.21 1.84 1.48
C ALA A 323 -14.80 1.78 0.91
N LEU A 324 -14.42 2.80 0.15
CA LEU A 324 -13.22 2.82 -0.69
C LEU A 324 -12.37 4.01 -0.28
N GLY A 325 -11.05 3.82 -0.18
CA GLY A 325 -10.19 4.85 0.35
C GLY A 325 -8.73 4.48 0.38
N GLY A 326 -8.04 4.92 1.43
CA GLY A 326 -6.61 4.78 1.63
C GLY A 326 -6.02 6.05 2.22
N TRP A 327 -4.82 5.92 2.78
CA TRP A 327 -4.05 7.04 3.28
C TRP A 327 -3.09 7.55 2.22
N SER A 328 -3.08 8.87 2.00
CA SER A 328 -2.21 9.54 1.03
C SER A 328 -0.77 9.74 1.52
N GLY A 329 -0.51 9.47 2.81
CA GLY A 329 0.72 9.78 3.52
C GLY A 329 0.78 11.23 4.03
N GLU A 330 -0.20 12.07 3.70
CA GLU A 330 -0.29 13.44 4.21
C GLU A 330 -0.43 13.45 5.74
N SER A 331 0.03 14.54 6.36
CA SER A 331 -0.03 14.71 7.80
C SER A 331 -1.47 14.73 8.31
N ASP A 332 -1.77 13.92 9.32
CA ASP A 332 -3.09 13.77 9.92
C ASP A 332 -3.21 14.44 11.30
N ALA A 333 -4.42 14.45 11.88
CA ALA A 333 -4.68 15.10 13.16
C ALA A 333 -3.97 14.41 14.36
N ALA A 334 -3.56 13.15 14.19
CA ALA A 334 -2.79 12.42 15.18
C ALA A 334 -1.27 12.65 15.04
N GLY A 335 -0.86 13.48 14.09
CA GLY A 335 0.54 13.78 13.81
C GLY A 335 1.26 12.61 13.13
N ARG A 336 0.57 11.77 12.37
CA ARG A 336 1.18 10.80 11.44
C ARG A 336 1.31 11.44 10.05
N GLY A 337 2.29 11.07 9.25
CA GLY A 337 2.44 11.52 7.86
C GLY A 337 3.49 12.59 7.64
N ASN A 338 3.56 13.14 6.44
CA ASN A 338 4.53 14.17 6.08
C ASN A 338 3.89 15.25 5.20
N GLY A 339 3.79 16.48 5.71
CA GLY A 339 3.26 17.65 5.03
C GLY A 339 4.30 18.42 4.21
N SER A 340 5.59 18.14 4.39
CA SER A 340 6.68 18.73 3.62
C SER A 340 6.51 18.46 2.13
N ARG A 341 6.46 19.54 1.35
CA ARG A 341 6.40 19.46 -0.12
C ARG A 341 7.77 19.21 -0.78
N SER A 342 8.82 18.97 0.03
CA SER A 342 10.15 18.60 -0.47
C SER A 342 10.14 17.26 -1.24
N GLY A 343 11.19 17.01 -2.01
CA GLY A 343 11.38 15.72 -2.69
C GLY A 343 11.42 14.54 -1.71
N GLN A 344 12.07 14.73 -0.55
CA GLN A 344 12.09 13.74 0.52
C GLN A 344 10.70 13.51 1.11
N GLY A 345 9.96 14.57 1.45
CA GLY A 345 8.60 14.44 2.00
C GLY A 345 7.64 13.75 1.03
N THR A 346 7.79 14.02 -0.27
CA THR A 346 7.04 13.31 -1.31
C THR A 346 7.39 11.81 -1.37
N ALA A 347 8.68 11.46 -1.26
CA ALA A 347 9.12 10.08 -1.21
C ALA A 347 8.65 9.35 0.06
N ASP A 348 8.66 10.04 1.21
CA ASP A 348 8.14 9.51 2.48
C ASP A 348 6.64 9.22 2.36
N ARG A 349 5.84 10.17 1.85
CA ARG A 349 4.39 9.96 1.60
C ARG A 349 4.14 8.76 0.70
N ALA A 350 4.85 8.67 -0.43
CA ALA A 350 4.68 7.59 -1.39
C ALA A 350 4.97 6.19 -0.81
N ARG A 351 5.84 6.10 0.22
CA ARG A 351 6.16 4.82 0.89
C ARG A 351 5.05 4.36 1.82
N VAL A 352 4.46 5.29 2.57
CA VAL A 352 3.45 4.97 3.60
C VAL A 352 2.02 4.95 3.06
N GLN A 353 1.83 5.35 1.81
CA GLN A 353 0.55 5.35 1.12
C GLN A 353 -0.15 3.99 1.14
N THR A 354 -1.46 4.01 1.40
CA THR A 354 -2.31 2.82 1.41
C THR A 354 -3.50 2.97 0.46
N ALA A 355 -4.11 1.84 0.11
CA ALA A 355 -5.39 1.77 -0.56
C ALA A 355 -6.29 0.83 0.25
N ALA A 356 -7.56 1.19 0.39
CA ALA A 356 -8.55 0.42 1.13
C ALA A 356 -9.77 0.14 0.26
N ILE A 357 -10.18 -1.12 0.22
CA ILE A 357 -11.43 -1.57 -0.39
C ILE A 357 -12.13 -2.44 0.64
N LEU A 358 -13.09 -1.85 1.33
CA LEU A 358 -13.81 -2.49 2.42
C LEU A 358 -15.21 -2.81 1.93
N ARG A 359 -15.64 -4.04 2.15
CA ARG A 359 -17.06 -4.34 2.15
C ARG A 359 -17.65 -3.72 3.41
N TYR A 360 -18.72 -2.96 3.27
CA TYR A 360 -19.47 -2.39 4.37
C TYR A 360 -20.83 -3.07 4.46
N ALA A 361 -21.13 -3.58 5.65
CA ALA A 361 -22.37 -4.27 5.99
C ALA A 361 -22.59 -4.15 7.50
N THR A 362 -23.84 -4.12 7.93
CA THR A 362 -24.21 -3.97 9.35
C THR A 362 -24.12 -5.27 10.15
N GLY A 363 -23.98 -6.41 9.47
CA GLY A 363 -23.85 -7.74 10.04
C GLY A 363 -22.51 -8.41 9.73
N ALA A 364 -22.52 -9.75 9.63
CA ALA A 364 -21.34 -10.52 9.25
C ALA A 364 -20.84 -10.07 7.87
N GLN A 365 -19.54 -9.78 7.77
CA GLN A 365 -18.93 -9.39 6.50
C GLN A 365 -18.99 -10.58 5.54
N PRO A 366 -19.58 -10.44 4.34
CA PRO A 366 -19.55 -11.49 3.35
C PRO A 366 -18.09 -11.71 2.89
N ALA A 367 -17.77 -12.96 2.55
CA ALA A 367 -16.42 -13.33 2.14
C ALA A 367 -15.97 -12.51 0.92
N GLN A 368 -14.77 -11.93 0.99
CA GLN A 368 -14.14 -11.25 -0.15
C GLN A 368 -13.82 -12.28 -1.26
N PRO A 369 -14.01 -11.95 -2.55
CA PRO A 369 -13.66 -12.85 -3.64
C PRO A 369 -12.15 -13.16 -3.64
N PRO A 370 -11.73 -14.44 -3.79
CA PRO A 370 -10.32 -14.79 -3.73
C PRO A 370 -9.64 -14.52 -5.08
N ALA A 371 -9.08 -13.31 -5.26
CA ALA A 371 -7.97 -13.14 -6.21
C ALA A 371 -6.65 -13.73 -5.66
N LEU A 372 -6.66 -14.05 -4.35
CA LEU A 372 -5.54 -14.57 -3.59
C LEU A 372 -5.63 -16.09 -3.50
N THR A 373 -4.63 -16.77 -4.06
CA THR A 373 -4.51 -18.23 -3.96
C THR A 373 -3.40 -18.58 -2.98
N LYS A 374 -3.67 -19.47 -2.02
CA LYS A 374 -2.61 -20.07 -1.20
C LYS A 374 -1.81 -21.05 -2.05
N THR A 375 -0.52 -20.80 -2.20
CA THR A 375 0.38 -21.67 -2.98
C THR A 375 1.19 -22.62 -2.11
N GLY A 376 1.21 -22.38 -0.79
CA GLY A 376 2.12 -23.08 0.12
C GLY A 376 3.58 -22.67 -0.06
N THR A 377 4.46 -23.36 0.65
CA THR A 377 5.91 -23.17 0.60
C THR A 377 6.53 -24.51 0.25
N ASN A 378 7.52 -24.55 -0.66
CA ASN A 378 8.22 -25.81 -0.96
C ASN A 378 9.09 -26.22 0.24
N LEU A 379 8.84 -27.43 0.76
CA LEU A 379 9.52 -28.06 1.90
C LEU A 379 10.02 -29.48 1.55
N ASP A 380 10.20 -29.79 0.27
CA ASP A 380 10.43 -31.17 -0.21
C ASP A 380 11.79 -31.75 0.22
N ALA A 381 12.80 -30.88 0.44
CA ALA A 381 14.12 -31.35 0.84
C ALA A 381 14.11 -32.00 2.23
N ALA A 382 14.82 -33.11 2.38
CA ALA A 382 14.95 -33.86 3.64
C ALA A 382 16.03 -33.24 4.56
N VAL A 383 15.80 -32.01 5.01
CA VAL A 383 16.72 -31.24 5.86
C VAL A 383 16.05 -30.89 7.19
N ALA A 384 16.84 -30.61 8.23
CA ALA A 384 16.29 -30.10 9.48
C ALA A 384 15.90 -28.63 9.32
N ARG A 385 14.64 -28.29 9.64
CA ARG A 385 14.10 -26.93 9.44
C ARG A 385 13.74 -26.24 10.74
N PHE A 386 14.08 -24.97 10.83
CA PHE A 386 13.75 -24.10 11.94
C PHE A 386 13.18 -22.79 11.41
N ALA A 387 12.14 -22.30 12.07
CA ALA A 387 11.65 -20.94 11.86
C ALA A 387 12.46 -20.02 12.78
N VAL A 388 13.11 -18.99 12.26
CA VAL A 388 13.90 -18.03 13.05
C VAL A 388 13.41 -16.61 12.81
N ALA A 389 13.07 -15.89 13.87
CA ALA A 389 12.65 -14.49 13.79
C ALA A 389 12.90 -13.74 15.10
N GLY A 390 12.76 -12.42 15.10
CA GLY A 390 12.94 -11.62 16.30
C GLY A 390 12.52 -10.18 16.10
N HIS A 391 12.85 -9.34 17.07
CA HIS A 391 12.66 -7.90 17.04
C HIS A 391 11.21 -7.48 16.77
N ALA A 392 10.24 -8.12 17.43
CA ALA A 392 8.86 -7.61 17.51
C ALA A 392 8.77 -6.43 18.49
N ALA A 393 9.62 -5.42 18.27
CA ALA A 393 9.83 -4.30 19.17
C ALA A 393 8.76 -3.22 19.01
N CYS A 394 8.23 -2.76 20.14
CA CYS A 394 7.50 -1.49 20.23
C CYS A 394 8.48 -0.33 20.51
N ALA A 395 8.01 0.90 20.39
CA ALA A 395 8.79 2.07 20.79
C ALA A 395 8.83 2.25 22.31
N GLU A 396 7.80 1.80 23.02
CA GLU A 396 7.59 1.76 24.47
C GLU A 396 7.03 0.38 24.85
N ALA A 397 6.74 0.11 26.12
CA ALA A 397 6.15 -1.16 26.54
C ALA A 397 4.79 -1.42 25.85
N CYS A 398 4.74 -2.42 24.97
CA CYS A 398 3.54 -2.77 24.21
C CYS A 398 2.33 -3.13 25.11
N ALA A 399 2.58 -3.57 26.34
CA ALA A 399 1.58 -3.93 27.32
C ALA A 399 0.72 -2.75 27.76
N ASP A 400 1.22 -1.53 27.67
CA ASP A 400 0.43 -0.33 27.97
C ASP A 400 -0.68 -0.09 26.94
N LEU A 401 -0.54 -0.65 25.72
CA LEU A 401 -1.52 -0.58 24.64
C LEU A 401 -1.99 -1.99 24.20
N ARG A 402 -2.08 -2.91 25.16
CA ARG A 402 -2.28 -4.34 24.89
C ARG A 402 -3.51 -4.68 24.05
N ASP A 403 -4.56 -3.87 24.14
CA ASP A 403 -5.87 -4.11 23.50
C ASP A 403 -6.05 -3.25 22.24
N GLU A 404 -5.02 -2.49 21.86
CA GLU A 404 -5.03 -1.50 20.77
C GLU A 404 -4.50 -2.05 19.43
N SER A 405 -4.29 -3.36 19.35
CA SER A 405 -3.84 -4.06 18.13
C SER A 405 -2.53 -3.54 17.54
N LEU A 406 -1.52 -3.25 18.37
CA LEU A 406 -0.19 -2.78 17.94
C LEU A 406 0.44 -3.66 16.85
N GLY A 407 1.11 -3.02 15.89
CA GLY A 407 1.76 -3.66 14.73
C GLY A 407 2.72 -4.80 15.08
N PRO A 408 3.67 -4.62 16.04
CA PRO A 408 4.59 -5.68 16.45
C PRO A 408 3.88 -6.93 16.98
N ASP A 409 2.80 -6.76 17.75
CA ASP A 409 2.03 -7.88 18.30
C ASP A 409 1.21 -8.60 17.23
N ARG A 410 0.63 -7.85 16.29
CA ARG A 410 -0.10 -8.41 15.14
C ARG A 410 0.84 -9.21 14.24
N THR A 411 2.03 -8.67 13.98
CA THR A 411 3.04 -9.33 13.14
C THR A 411 3.62 -10.58 13.82
N LEU A 412 3.89 -10.54 15.13
CA LEU A 412 4.37 -11.71 15.87
C LEU A 412 3.33 -12.85 15.90
N ARG A 413 2.05 -12.53 16.12
CA ARG A 413 0.97 -13.53 16.03
C ARG A 413 0.88 -14.13 14.63
N ALA A 414 0.89 -13.29 13.59
CA ALA A 414 0.86 -13.77 12.20
C ALA A 414 2.08 -14.65 11.86
N ALA A 415 3.27 -14.31 12.39
CA ALA A 415 4.46 -15.15 12.26
C ALA A 415 4.26 -16.52 12.93
N LYS A 416 3.71 -16.57 14.15
CA LYS A 416 3.39 -17.83 14.85
C LYS A 416 2.37 -18.67 14.07
N ASP A 417 1.34 -18.05 13.54
CA ASP A 417 0.31 -18.71 12.72
C ASP A 417 0.91 -19.29 11.43
N LEU A 418 1.80 -18.53 10.76
CA LEU A 418 2.53 -19.03 9.59
C LEU A 418 3.42 -20.23 9.96
N VAL A 419 4.16 -20.16 11.06
CA VAL A 419 4.99 -21.28 11.52
C VAL A 419 4.13 -22.51 11.83
N ALA A 420 2.96 -22.34 12.45
CA ALA A 420 2.02 -23.43 12.68
C ALA A 420 1.52 -24.06 11.37
N ALA A 421 1.17 -23.23 10.38
CA ALA A 421 0.74 -23.70 9.07
C ALA A 421 1.86 -24.42 8.29
N LEU A 422 3.11 -24.00 8.46
CA LEU A 422 4.28 -24.67 7.87
C LEU A 422 4.62 -25.96 8.61
N ALA A 423 4.59 -25.97 9.95
CA ALA A 423 4.89 -27.14 10.77
C ALA A 423 3.89 -28.28 10.55
N ALA A 424 2.64 -27.95 10.20
CA ALA A 424 1.62 -28.92 9.81
C ALA A 424 1.90 -29.60 8.45
N GLN A 425 2.83 -29.06 7.64
CA GLN A 425 3.26 -29.67 6.38
C GLN A 425 4.37 -30.68 6.66
N GLY A 426 4.44 -31.74 5.83
CA GLY A 426 5.55 -32.69 5.89
C GLY A 426 6.90 -31.99 5.74
N ASN A 427 7.87 -32.34 6.59
CA ASN A 427 9.19 -31.69 6.68
C ASN A 427 9.17 -30.18 7.01
N GLY A 428 8.09 -29.67 7.61
CA GLY A 428 8.00 -28.29 8.07
C GLY A 428 9.00 -27.90 9.17
N PRO A 429 9.06 -26.60 9.53
CA PRO A 429 9.86 -26.14 10.66
C PRO A 429 9.40 -26.82 11.95
N ARG A 430 10.36 -27.28 12.75
CA ARG A 430 10.08 -28.03 13.99
C ARG A 430 9.62 -27.12 15.14
N MET A 431 10.05 -25.87 15.11
CA MET A 431 9.87 -24.90 16.19
C MET A 431 10.18 -23.48 15.68
N LEU A 432 9.80 -22.48 16.49
CA LEU A 432 10.26 -21.10 16.38
C LEU A 432 11.46 -20.88 17.30
N LEU A 433 12.57 -20.42 16.73
CA LEU A 433 13.72 -19.88 17.44
C LEU A 433 13.61 -18.35 17.42
N TYR A 434 13.44 -17.74 18.59
CA TYR A 434 13.19 -16.30 18.73
C TYR A 434 14.45 -15.58 19.24
N THR A 435 15.03 -14.69 18.44
CA THR A 435 16.33 -14.06 18.74
C THR A 435 16.26 -12.90 19.75
N GLY A 436 15.07 -12.56 20.27
CA GLY A 436 14.88 -11.49 21.25
C GLY A 436 14.41 -10.17 20.62
N GLY A 437 14.63 -9.04 21.30
CA GLY A 437 14.35 -7.70 20.79
C GLY A 437 12.90 -7.25 21.02
N ARG A 438 12.36 -7.47 22.22
CA ARG A 438 10.96 -7.08 22.53
C ARG A 438 10.81 -5.59 22.82
N LEU A 439 11.83 -4.99 23.43
CA LEU A 439 11.88 -3.57 23.78
C LEU A 439 13.20 -2.96 23.26
N PRO A 440 13.26 -1.63 23.09
CA PRO A 440 14.50 -0.93 22.81
C PRO A 440 15.55 -1.16 23.90
N THR A 441 16.83 -1.08 23.54
CA THR A 441 17.97 -1.36 24.43
C THR A 441 18.04 -0.44 25.65
N GLU A 442 17.39 0.71 25.61
CA GLU A 442 17.36 1.73 26.66
C GLU A 442 16.24 1.49 27.68
N GLN A 443 15.35 0.53 27.42
CA GLN A 443 14.22 0.20 28.29
C GLN A 443 14.50 -1.07 29.09
N LYS A 444 13.61 -1.33 30.07
CA LYS A 444 13.61 -2.55 30.86
C LYS A 444 12.28 -3.26 30.79
N LEU A 445 12.34 -4.58 30.81
CA LEU A 445 11.16 -5.44 30.84
C LEU A 445 10.49 -5.40 32.23
N ASP A 446 9.25 -4.91 32.28
CA ASP A 446 8.39 -5.00 33.47
C ASP A 446 7.52 -6.27 33.47
N GLU A 447 6.85 -6.57 34.58
CA GLU A 447 6.03 -7.79 34.72
C GLU A 447 4.88 -7.85 33.69
N ARG A 448 4.31 -6.69 33.32
CA ARG A 448 3.18 -6.61 32.40
C ARG A 448 3.63 -6.89 30.97
N GLU A 449 4.75 -6.33 30.57
CA GLU A 449 5.35 -6.59 29.27
C GLU A 449 5.87 -8.03 29.17
N ALA A 450 6.50 -8.56 30.21
CA ALA A 450 6.96 -9.95 30.24
C ALA A 450 5.79 -10.92 30.10
N ALA A 451 4.69 -10.70 30.82
CA ALA A 451 3.48 -11.52 30.71
C ALA A 451 2.85 -11.42 29.32
N ARG A 452 2.82 -10.23 28.70
CA ARG A 452 2.35 -10.04 27.32
C ARG A 452 3.25 -10.80 26.35
N PHE A 453 4.55 -10.68 26.49
CA PHE A 453 5.52 -11.32 25.61
C PHE A 453 5.41 -12.84 25.66
N ALA A 454 5.35 -13.43 26.86
CA ALA A 454 5.09 -14.86 27.04
C ALA A 454 3.73 -15.28 26.46
N GLY A 455 2.68 -14.47 26.68
CA GLY A 455 1.33 -14.71 26.13
C GLY A 455 1.25 -14.68 24.60
N LEU A 456 2.18 -14.00 23.92
CA LEU A 456 2.29 -14.00 22.46
C LEU A 456 3.13 -15.15 21.94
N LEU A 457 4.21 -15.52 22.64
CA LEU A 457 5.23 -16.43 22.12
C LEU A 457 4.94 -17.91 22.43
N LEU A 458 4.35 -18.21 23.58
CA LEU A 458 4.16 -19.59 24.08
C LEU A 458 3.01 -20.36 23.41
N PRO A 459 1.86 -19.77 23.03
CA PRO A 459 0.79 -20.52 22.40
C PRO A 459 1.19 -21.11 21.03
N GLY A 460 0.69 -22.32 20.73
CA GLY A 460 0.85 -22.98 19.43
C GLY A 460 2.15 -23.77 19.28
N VAL A 461 2.90 -23.53 18.21
CA VAL A 461 4.17 -24.24 17.93
C VAL A 461 5.20 -23.93 19.02
N PRO A 462 6.01 -24.91 19.47
CA PRO A 462 7.09 -24.68 20.43
C PRO A 462 7.97 -23.48 20.04
N ALA A 463 8.28 -22.65 21.03
CA ALA A 463 9.12 -21.47 20.87
C ALA A 463 10.25 -21.47 21.91
N TYR A 464 11.45 -21.14 21.45
CA TYR A 464 12.66 -21.06 22.26
C TYR A 464 13.27 -19.68 22.04
N ALA A 465 13.39 -18.87 23.09
CA ALA A 465 13.85 -17.49 22.99
C ALA A 465 15.25 -17.30 23.59
N ALA A 466 16.04 -16.41 22.98
CA ALA A 466 17.18 -15.77 23.61
C ALA A 466 16.71 -14.47 24.32
N PRO A 467 17.21 -14.18 25.53
CA PRO A 467 17.00 -12.87 26.14
C PRO A 467 17.74 -11.79 25.35
N SER A 468 17.17 -10.59 25.30
CA SER A 468 17.76 -9.38 24.72
C SER A 468 18.11 -8.36 25.79
N ALA A 469 18.83 -7.28 25.43
CA ALA A 469 19.38 -6.33 26.40
C ALA A 469 18.33 -5.77 27.39
N ALA A 470 17.13 -5.46 26.92
CA ALA A 470 16.04 -4.95 27.77
C ALA A 470 15.46 -6.01 28.73
N ASP A 471 15.60 -7.30 28.39
CA ASP A 471 15.11 -8.41 29.20
C ASP A 471 16.00 -8.67 30.42
N THR A 472 17.25 -8.19 30.41
CA THR A 472 18.22 -8.35 31.50
C THR A 472 18.64 -7.02 32.14
N ALA A 473 18.33 -5.88 31.53
CA ALA A 473 18.65 -4.54 32.03
C ALA A 473 18.11 -4.29 33.45
N GLU A 474 18.91 -3.63 34.28
CA GLU A 474 18.54 -3.18 35.63
C GLU A 474 17.91 -4.28 36.52
N GLY A 475 18.31 -5.56 36.34
CA GLY A 475 17.77 -6.68 37.12
C GLY A 475 16.48 -7.30 36.57
N ALA A 476 16.05 -6.94 35.35
CA ALA A 476 14.85 -7.47 34.71
C ALA A 476 14.91 -8.97 34.35
N ALA A 477 16.08 -9.61 34.46
CA ALA A 477 16.25 -11.03 34.15
C ALA A 477 15.32 -11.94 34.99
N GLY A 478 15.06 -11.58 36.25
CA GLY A 478 14.07 -12.29 37.08
C GLY A 478 12.68 -12.24 36.45
N THR A 479 12.24 -11.05 36.04
CA THR A 479 10.96 -10.82 35.35
C THR A 479 10.82 -11.65 34.07
N PHE A 480 11.86 -11.67 33.25
CA PHE A 480 11.89 -12.49 32.04
C PHE A 480 11.79 -13.98 32.37
N THR A 481 12.63 -14.47 33.27
CA THR A 481 12.68 -15.89 33.61
C THR A 481 11.39 -16.37 34.28
N ASP A 482 10.76 -15.57 35.13
CA ASP A 482 9.48 -15.87 35.76
C ASP A 482 8.36 -15.99 34.72
N ALA A 483 8.24 -15.03 33.79
CA ALA A 483 7.20 -15.03 32.77
C ALA A 483 7.27 -16.25 31.83
N PHE A 484 8.47 -16.77 31.56
CA PHE A 484 8.70 -17.92 30.70
C PHE A 484 8.82 -19.25 31.46
N THR A 485 8.52 -19.29 32.77
CA THR A 485 8.60 -20.53 33.58
C THR A 485 7.81 -21.69 32.97
N ALA A 486 6.65 -21.42 32.38
CA ALA A 486 5.78 -22.42 31.76
C ALA A 486 6.21 -22.85 30.35
N ALA A 487 7.28 -22.27 29.79
CA ALA A 487 7.77 -22.63 28.47
C ALA A 487 8.24 -24.10 28.42
N PRO A 488 8.25 -24.73 27.24
CA PRO A 488 8.78 -26.09 27.08
C PRO A 488 10.23 -26.19 27.54
N ALA A 489 10.60 -27.29 28.21
CA ALA A 489 11.99 -27.57 28.52
C ALA A 489 12.84 -27.70 27.22
N PRO A 490 14.13 -27.31 27.26
CA PRO A 490 14.86 -26.79 28.43
C PRO A 490 14.68 -25.29 28.71
N PHE A 491 13.94 -24.54 27.89
CA PHE A 491 13.80 -23.10 28.08
C PHE A 491 13.04 -22.79 29.38
N GLY A 492 11.87 -23.40 29.59
CA GLY A 492 11.15 -23.31 30.86
C GLY A 492 11.18 -24.62 31.65
N GLY A 493 10.35 -24.68 32.70
CA GLY A 493 10.11 -25.88 33.52
C GLY A 493 8.99 -26.78 33.00
N GLY A 494 8.39 -26.48 31.85
CA GLY A 494 7.38 -27.31 31.21
C GLY A 494 7.94 -28.62 30.65
N LEU A 495 7.06 -29.51 30.18
CA LEU A 495 7.49 -30.74 29.51
C LEU A 495 8.27 -30.41 28.22
N PRO A 496 9.31 -31.17 27.86
CA PRO A 496 9.94 -31.06 26.55
C PRO A 496 8.90 -31.24 25.44
N ALA A 497 8.97 -30.40 24.42
CA ALA A 497 8.14 -30.54 23.23
C ALA A 497 8.47 -31.84 22.48
N GLU A 498 7.56 -32.31 21.64
CA GLU A 498 7.82 -33.47 20.78
C GLU A 498 9.06 -33.22 19.89
N GLY A 499 9.93 -34.23 19.79
CA GLY A 499 11.17 -34.13 19.04
C GLY A 499 12.25 -33.26 19.71
N VAL A 500 12.08 -32.84 20.97
CA VAL A 500 13.09 -32.08 21.71
C VAL A 500 13.66 -32.93 22.85
N ALA A 501 14.98 -33.08 22.87
CA ALA A 501 15.74 -33.73 23.93
C ALA A 501 16.67 -32.72 24.62
N PRO A 502 16.30 -32.20 25.81
CA PRO A 502 17.17 -31.31 26.60
C PRO A 502 18.56 -31.90 26.82
N THR A 503 19.62 -31.08 26.68
CA THR A 503 20.95 -31.50 27.11
C THR A 503 21.13 -31.22 28.60
N THR A 504 21.89 -32.08 29.29
CA THR A 504 22.23 -31.88 30.70
C THR A 504 23.39 -30.90 30.81
N GLY A 505 23.13 -29.73 31.42
CA GLY A 505 24.18 -28.81 31.86
C GLY A 505 24.86 -29.28 33.15
N ALA A 506 26.05 -28.75 33.44
CA ALA A 506 26.79 -29.07 34.65
C ALA A 506 26.19 -28.38 35.89
N ALA A 507 25.66 -27.16 35.74
CA ALA A 507 25.01 -26.42 36.81
C ALA A 507 23.49 -26.68 36.87
N THR A 508 22.97 -26.62 38.09
CA THR A 508 21.51 -26.67 38.33
C THR A 508 20.92 -25.29 38.06
N ALA A 509 19.89 -25.23 37.20
CA ALA A 509 19.14 -24.02 36.95
C ALA A 509 18.41 -23.57 38.22
N ARG A 510 18.34 -22.25 38.45
CA ARG A 510 17.44 -21.62 39.42
C ARG A 510 15.98 -21.81 38.93
N PRO A 511 14.98 -21.72 39.84
CA PRO A 511 13.58 -21.63 39.43
C PRO A 511 13.37 -20.53 38.38
N GLY A 512 12.45 -20.76 37.45
CA GLY A 512 12.22 -19.89 36.30
C GLY A 512 12.76 -20.46 34.99
N ALA A 513 12.60 -19.72 33.90
CA ALA A 513 13.19 -20.05 32.62
C ALA A 513 14.72 -19.91 32.63
N ARG A 514 15.39 -20.66 31.76
CA ARG A 514 16.81 -20.55 31.49
C ARG A 514 17.08 -19.38 30.55
N THR A 515 18.18 -18.66 30.77
CA THR A 515 18.65 -17.61 29.87
C THR A 515 19.61 -18.17 28.82
N HIS A 516 20.36 -19.22 29.16
CA HIS A 516 21.14 -20.03 28.22
C HIS A 516 20.88 -21.52 28.42
N TYR A 517 20.82 -22.25 27.31
CA TYR A 517 20.44 -23.66 27.30
C TYR A 517 20.75 -24.32 25.96
N ALA A 518 20.72 -25.65 25.94
CA ALA A 518 20.85 -26.41 24.70
C ALA A 518 19.93 -27.64 24.70
N PHE A 519 19.56 -28.08 23.50
CA PHE A 519 18.78 -29.28 23.28
C PHE A 519 19.05 -29.86 21.90
N ASP A 520 18.81 -31.17 21.77
CA ASP A 520 18.81 -31.84 20.49
C ASP A 520 17.40 -31.81 19.90
N SER A 521 17.31 -31.26 18.69
CA SER A 521 16.11 -31.28 17.86
C SER A 521 16.15 -32.52 16.97
N LEU A 522 15.21 -33.43 17.17
CA LEU A 522 15.04 -34.69 16.47
C LEU A 522 14.03 -34.54 15.32
N GLY A 523 14.16 -35.36 14.26
CA GLY A 523 13.19 -35.40 13.16
C GLY A 523 13.73 -35.97 11.85
N ALA A 524 12.88 -36.01 10.82
CA ALA A 524 13.15 -36.64 9.51
C ALA A 524 14.39 -36.08 8.77
N GLY A 525 14.79 -34.84 9.05
CA GLY A 525 16.00 -34.20 8.52
C GLY A 525 17.27 -34.41 9.35
N GLY A 526 17.27 -35.39 10.26
CA GLY A 526 18.37 -35.67 11.19
C GLY A 526 18.36 -34.81 12.46
N THR A 527 19.24 -35.16 13.39
CA THR A 527 19.38 -34.47 14.68
C THR A 527 20.26 -33.24 14.54
N VAL A 528 19.81 -32.11 15.11
CA VAL A 528 20.57 -30.86 15.18
C VAL A 528 20.56 -30.37 16.62
N ARG A 529 21.72 -30.00 17.16
CA ARG A 529 21.80 -29.35 18.45
C ARG A 529 21.51 -27.86 18.30
N VAL A 530 20.55 -27.36 19.07
CA VAL A 530 20.28 -25.93 19.18
C VAL A 530 20.89 -25.45 20.48
N VAL A 531 21.75 -24.44 20.41
CA VAL A 531 22.38 -23.79 21.56
C VAL A 531 21.90 -22.35 21.63
N VAL A 532 21.30 -21.97 22.74
CA VAL A 532 20.88 -20.59 23.01
C VAL A 532 21.85 -20.00 24.02
N ILE A 533 22.51 -18.92 23.63
CA ILE A 533 23.43 -18.14 24.46
C ILE A 533 22.72 -16.88 24.96
N ASP A 534 23.12 -16.43 26.14
CA ASP A 534 22.71 -15.15 26.70
C ASP A 534 23.87 -14.17 26.60
N ASN A 535 23.90 -13.41 25.50
CA ASN A 535 24.79 -12.27 25.32
C ASN A 535 24.05 -10.93 25.44
N SER A 536 22.89 -10.92 26.11
CA SER A 536 22.02 -9.74 26.24
C SER A 536 22.74 -8.56 26.90
N ALA A 537 23.59 -8.83 27.89
CA ALA A 537 24.43 -7.85 28.59
C ALA A 537 25.67 -7.39 27.79
N GLY A 538 25.92 -7.95 26.61
CA GLY A 538 27.02 -7.56 25.74
C GLY A 538 28.22 -8.50 25.74
N SER A 539 28.29 -9.50 26.63
CA SER A 539 29.44 -10.40 26.76
C SER A 539 29.06 -11.77 27.33
N LEU A 540 29.86 -12.80 27.01
CA LEU A 540 29.81 -14.17 27.58
C LEU A 540 30.93 -14.44 28.60
N ALA A 541 31.89 -13.53 28.74
CA ALA A 541 33.15 -13.76 29.45
C ALA A 541 33.04 -13.85 30.99
N ASP A 542 31.93 -13.36 31.58
CA ASP A 542 31.71 -13.36 33.03
C ASP A 542 30.49 -14.21 33.43
N SER A 543 30.50 -14.79 34.65
CA SER A 543 29.28 -15.31 35.27
C SER A 543 28.38 -14.14 35.65
N ASP A 544 27.54 -13.73 34.71
CA ASP A 544 26.57 -12.68 34.94
C ASP A 544 25.56 -13.17 36.02
N PRO A 545 25.36 -12.43 37.13
CA PRO A 545 24.36 -12.76 38.14
C PRO A 545 22.94 -12.98 37.59
N HIS A 546 22.65 -12.42 36.41
CA HIS A 546 21.41 -12.50 35.67
C HIS A 546 21.24 -13.81 34.88
N GLN A 547 22.31 -14.59 34.70
CA GLN A 547 22.25 -15.87 33.99
C GLN A 547 21.52 -16.95 34.79
N ASN A 548 20.79 -17.78 34.06
CA ASN A 548 20.19 -19.01 34.58
C ASN A 548 20.44 -20.16 33.59
N PRO A 549 21.27 -21.17 33.94
CA PRO A 549 21.96 -21.40 35.22
C PRO A 549 23.07 -20.37 35.57
N PRO A 550 23.47 -20.23 36.85
CA PRO A 550 24.53 -19.31 37.25
C PRO A 550 25.94 -19.92 37.06
N GLU A 551 26.31 -20.23 35.83
CA GLU A 551 27.62 -20.78 35.46
C GLU A 551 28.32 -19.90 34.42
N PRO A 552 29.66 -19.88 34.36
CA PRO A 552 30.36 -19.19 33.27
C PRO A 552 29.94 -19.73 31.91
N GLN A 553 29.36 -18.87 31.08
CA GLN A 553 28.73 -19.31 29.84
C GLN A 553 29.75 -19.72 28.75
N LEU A 554 30.88 -19.03 28.64
CA LEU A 554 31.88 -19.36 27.61
C LEU A 554 32.47 -20.78 27.78
N PRO A 555 32.93 -21.22 28.98
CA PRO A 555 33.31 -22.62 29.21
C PRO A 555 32.17 -23.63 28.97
N TRP A 556 30.94 -23.27 29.35
CA TRP A 556 29.76 -24.11 29.12
C TRP A 556 29.47 -24.30 27.61
N LEU A 557 29.58 -23.23 26.83
CA LEU A 557 29.39 -23.23 25.39
C LEU A 557 30.41 -24.14 24.69
N ILE A 558 31.69 -24.01 25.06
CA ILE A 558 32.78 -24.89 24.59
C ILE A 558 32.44 -26.36 24.87
N ALA A 559 32.10 -26.68 26.12
CA ALA A 559 31.79 -28.06 26.51
C ALA A 559 30.58 -28.62 25.76
N THR A 560 29.55 -27.80 25.54
CA THR A 560 28.32 -28.17 24.83
C THR A 560 28.58 -28.49 23.35
N LEU A 561 29.37 -27.65 22.69
CA LEU A 561 29.77 -27.83 21.29
C LEU A 561 30.72 -29.02 21.11
N ASP A 562 31.70 -29.19 22.00
CA ASP A 562 32.60 -30.34 21.98
C ASP A 562 31.86 -31.67 22.20
N GLU A 563 30.85 -31.69 23.07
CA GLU A 563 30.00 -32.88 23.23
C GLU A 563 29.19 -33.17 21.97
N ALA A 564 28.64 -32.14 21.32
CA ALA A 564 27.92 -32.31 20.06
C ALA A 564 28.85 -32.90 18.99
N LYS A 565 30.08 -32.39 18.92
CA LYS A 565 31.14 -32.88 18.03
C LYS A 565 31.50 -34.33 18.30
N ARG A 566 31.66 -34.73 19.57
CA ARG A 566 31.90 -36.14 19.93
C ARG A 566 30.74 -37.05 19.52
N GLN A 567 29.50 -36.57 19.62
CA GLN A 567 28.30 -37.30 19.22
C GLN A 567 28.01 -37.25 17.71
N GLY A 568 28.75 -36.45 16.95
CA GLY A 568 28.50 -36.21 15.53
C GLY A 568 27.19 -35.46 15.25
N VAL A 569 26.72 -34.63 16.19
CA VAL A 569 25.52 -33.82 16.04
C VAL A 569 25.91 -32.41 15.61
N PRO A 570 25.55 -31.93 14.40
CA PRO A 570 25.82 -30.56 14.01
C PRO A 570 25.04 -29.58 14.90
N SER A 571 25.66 -28.45 15.24
CA SER A 571 25.09 -27.46 16.16
C SER A 571 24.80 -26.12 15.46
N ILE A 572 23.67 -25.51 15.74
CA ILE A 572 23.39 -24.10 15.45
C ILE A 572 23.34 -23.31 16.76
N VAL A 573 23.79 -22.06 16.73
CA VAL A 573 23.85 -21.20 17.92
C VAL A 573 22.98 -19.96 17.69
N MET A 574 22.25 -19.54 18.72
CA MET A 574 21.40 -18.35 18.70
C MET A 574 21.69 -17.47 19.91
N GLY A 575 21.79 -16.16 19.69
CA GLY A 575 21.85 -15.13 20.75
C GLY A 575 21.05 -13.90 20.34
N SER A 576 21.10 -12.83 21.13
CA SER A 576 20.49 -11.56 20.73
C SER A 576 21.45 -10.67 19.97
N ARG A 577 22.75 -10.65 20.30
CA ARG A 577 23.69 -9.66 19.74
C ARG A 577 24.46 -10.11 18.50
N ASP A 578 24.83 -9.16 17.66
CA ASP A 578 25.80 -9.37 16.58
C ASP A 578 27.19 -9.63 17.16
N LEU A 579 27.91 -10.62 16.64
CA LEU A 579 29.28 -10.94 17.03
C LEU A 579 30.32 -10.20 16.18
N ASN A 580 29.89 -9.36 15.23
CA ASN A 580 30.76 -8.57 14.37
C ASN A 580 30.98 -7.15 14.89
N THR A 581 32.05 -7.03 15.67
CA THR A 581 32.59 -5.77 16.23
C THR A 581 33.01 -4.75 15.18
N ARG A 582 33.13 -5.14 13.91
CA ARG A 582 33.70 -4.33 12.83
C ARG A 582 32.63 -3.66 11.96
N PHE A 583 31.35 -4.00 12.14
CA PHE A 583 30.27 -3.35 11.39
C PHE A 583 29.97 -1.95 11.91
N ALA A 584 29.74 -1.02 10.97
CA ALA A 584 29.28 0.32 11.23
C ALA A 584 27.93 0.56 10.52
N PRO A 585 26.92 1.12 11.21
CA PRO A 585 26.89 1.37 12.65
C PRO A 585 26.92 0.06 13.48
N ALA A 586 27.53 0.11 14.67
CA ALA A 586 27.62 -1.03 15.59
C ALA A 586 26.27 -1.21 16.33
N LEU A 587 25.28 -1.72 15.60
CA LEU A 587 23.93 -1.95 16.13
C LEU A 587 23.89 -3.29 16.86
N ASN A 588 23.55 -3.25 18.15
CA ASN A 588 23.34 -4.45 18.97
C ASN A 588 24.54 -5.43 18.96
N VAL A 589 25.76 -4.91 19.06
CA VAL A 589 26.99 -5.72 18.95
C VAL A 589 27.47 -6.17 20.34
N ALA A 590 28.01 -7.39 20.44
CA ALA A 590 28.68 -7.91 21.63
C ALA A 590 30.13 -7.38 21.73
N THR A 591 30.55 -6.99 22.92
CA THR A 591 31.90 -6.42 23.17
C THR A 591 33.00 -7.47 23.05
N ASP A 592 32.69 -8.73 23.34
CA ASP A 592 33.56 -9.91 23.17
C ASP A 592 33.24 -10.71 21.88
N GLY A 593 32.52 -10.08 20.94
CA GLY A 593 31.97 -10.78 19.77
C GLY A 593 33.00 -11.55 18.95
N ASP A 594 34.20 -11.01 18.76
CA ASP A 594 35.29 -11.66 18.03
C ASP A 594 35.80 -12.93 18.74
N GLU A 595 35.86 -12.94 20.07
CA GLU A 595 36.26 -14.10 20.88
C GLU A 595 35.20 -15.21 20.80
N VAL A 596 33.94 -14.84 20.99
CA VAL A 596 32.81 -15.78 20.87
C VAL A 596 32.74 -16.35 19.45
N ALA A 597 32.91 -15.52 18.42
CA ALA A 597 32.96 -15.95 17.03
C ALA A 597 34.05 -17.00 16.77
N GLN A 598 35.23 -16.81 17.36
CA GLN A 598 36.32 -17.78 17.27
C GLN A 598 35.95 -19.11 17.94
N VAL A 599 35.35 -19.07 19.14
CA VAL A 599 34.88 -20.26 19.86
C VAL A 599 33.84 -21.04 19.05
N LEU A 600 32.86 -20.35 18.44
CA LEU A 600 31.84 -21.01 17.62
C LEU A 600 32.47 -21.78 16.45
N VAL A 601 33.47 -21.17 15.80
CA VAL A 601 34.19 -21.80 14.69
C VAL A 601 35.00 -22.98 15.21
N ASP A 602 35.89 -22.80 16.19
CA ASP A 602 36.83 -23.84 16.63
C ASP A 602 36.15 -25.09 17.18
N HIS A 603 35.01 -24.90 17.85
CA HIS A 603 34.27 -25.98 18.49
C HIS A 603 33.15 -26.59 17.61
N GLY A 604 33.07 -26.18 16.34
CA GLY A 604 32.26 -26.91 15.35
C GLY A 604 30.79 -26.50 15.27
N ALA A 605 30.45 -25.26 15.62
CA ALA A 605 29.14 -24.71 15.28
C ALA A 605 28.98 -24.63 13.74
N SER A 606 27.75 -24.74 13.26
CA SER A 606 27.40 -24.72 11.83
C SER A 606 26.89 -23.36 11.36
N ALA A 607 26.24 -22.59 12.25
CA ALA A 607 25.75 -21.24 11.99
C ALA A 607 25.49 -20.47 13.30
N TYR A 608 25.42 -19.15 13.19
CA TYR A 608 24.97 -18.25 14.25
C TYR A 608 23.74 -17.44 13.81
N PHE A 609 22.74 -17.31 14.69
CA PHE A 609 21.53 -16.52 14.48
C PHE A 609 21.42 -15.44 15.55
N PHE A 610 21.03 -14.23 15.17
CA PHE A 610 20.94 -13.11 16.11
C PHE A 610 19.90 -12.07 15.71
N GLU A 611 19.58 -11.20 16.66
CA GLU A 611 18.67 -10.09 16.47
C GLU A 611 19.43 -8.89 15.89
N ARG A 612 18.93 -8.39 14.77
CA ARG A 612 19.49 -7.22 14.09
C ARG A 612 18.37 -6.26 13.70
N PRO A 613 18.16 -5.18 14.46
CA PRO A 613 17.06 -4.24 14.23
C PRO A 613 16.97 -3.81 12.76
N GLU A 614 15.81 -4.05 12.15
CA GLU A 614 15.47 -3.65 10.77
C GLU A 614 16.45 -4.13 9.68
N GLU A 615 17.27 -5.17 9.92
CA GLU A 615 18.23 -5.66 8.91
C GLU A 615 18.29 -7.20 8.80
N ASN A 616 17.70 -7.75 7.74
CA ASN A 616 17.88 -9.16 7.38
C ASN A 616 19.24 -9.35 6.68
N ARG A 617 20.21 -9.98 7.36
CA ARG A 617 21.59 -10.09 6.85
C ARG A 617 22.20 -11.48 6.94
N VAL A 618 23.12 -11.77 6.02
CA VAL A 618 24.00 -12.94 5.98
C VAL A 618 25.45 -12.52 5.75
N TYR A 619 26.37 -13.02 6.56
CA TYR A 619 27.81 -12.81 6.36
C TYR A 619 28.63 -13.91 7.05
N PRO A 620 29.89 -14.11 6.63
CA PRO A 620 30.87 -14.91 7.37
C PRO A 620 31.08 -14.40 8.79
N ILE A 621 31.02 -15.28 9.80
CA ILE A 621 31.32 -14.89 11.18
C ILE A 621 32.79 -14.39 11.28
N PRO A 622 33.08 -13.31 12.04
CA PRO A 622 34.39 -12.63 12.00
C PRO A 622 35.45 -13.27 12.89
N SER A 623 35.56 -14.60 12.88
CA SER A 623 36.53 -15.34 13.72
C SER A 623 38.00 -15.02 13.41
N GLY A 624 38.30 -14.65 12.16
CA GLY A 624 39.69 -14.49 11.69
C GLY A 624 40.31 -15.80 11.17
N ALA A 625 39.59 -16.91 11.24
CA ALA A 625 39.98 -18.18 10.64
C ALA A 625 39.77 -18.18 9.10
N LEU A 626 40.57 -18.98 8.39
CA LEU A 626 40.40 -19.19 6.93
C LEU A 626 39.08 -19.88 6.58
N THR A 627 38.58 -20.75 7.47
CA THR A 627 37.29 -21.44 7.32
C THR A 627 36.30 -20.93 8.35
N THR A 628 35.28 -20.23 7.89
CA THR A 628 34.25 -19.55 8.69
C THR A 628 32.92 -20.32 8.67
N ILE A 629 31.90 -19.77 9.34
CA ILE A 629 30.51 -20.23 9.32
C ILE A 629 29.59 -19.04 9.02
N PRO A 630 28.38 -19.26 8.48
CA PRO A 630 27.45 -18.17 8.25
C PRO A 630 26.84 -17.64 9.56
N SER A 631 26.66 -16.32 9.61
CA SER A 631 25.91 -15.59 10.62
C SER A 631 24.67 -14.96 9.98
N PHE A 632 23.51 -15.05 10.62
CA PHE A 632 22.22 -14.59 10.10
C PHE A 632 21.50 -13.65 11.07
N GLY A 633 21.23 -12.41 10.63
CA GLY A 633 20.44 -11.42 11.36
C GLY A 633 18.96 -11.48 10.95
N THR A 634 18.05 -11.53 11.93
CA THR A 634 16.60 -11.79 11.69
C THR A 634 15.75 -10.58 11.28
N GLY A 635 16.34 -9.39 11.11
CA GLY A 635 15.57 -8.19 10.75
C GLY A 635 14.57 -7.78 11.82
N THR A 636 13.35 -7.41 11.41
CA THR A 636 12.29 -6.87 12.28
C THR A 636 10.94 -7.57 12.08
N LEU A 637 10.30 -8.00 13.17
CA LEU A 637 8.85 -8.23 13.20
C LEU A 637 8.09 -6.99 13.72
N GLY A 638 8.80 -5.99 14.23
CA GLY A 638 8.27 -4.73 14.73
C GLY A 638 7.96 -3.74 13.60
N TYR A 639 8.04 -2.45 13.89
CA TYR A 639 7.85 -1.42 12.86
C TYR A 639 8.97 -1.45 11.83
N ARG A 640 8.63 -1.05 10.60
CA ARG A 640 9.59 -0.88 9.49
C ARG A 640 9.74 0.61 9.22
N SER A 641 10.94 1.16 9.28
CA SER A 641 11.15 2.58 9.00
C SER A 641 10.64 2.96 7.62
N ALA A 642 9.92 4.09 7.54
CA ALA A 642 9.54 4.71 6.27
C ALA A 642 10.66 5.53 5.65
N GLN A 643 11.81 5.70 6.31
CA GLN A 643 12.98 6.34 5.72
C GLN A 643 13.71 5.31 4.85
N ALA A 644 14.35 5.73 3.76
CA ALA A 644 15.17 4.85 2.91
C ALA A 644 16.59 5.41 2.84
N ASN A 645 17.60 4.52 2.77
CA ASN A 645 19.02 4.87 2.56
C ASN A 645 19.60 5.82 3.62
N THR A 646 19.24 5.64 4.89
CA THR A 646 19.85 6.42 5.98
C THR A 646 21.26 5.91 6.25
N THR A 647 22.29 6.73 6.05
CA THR A 647 23.70 6.35 6.26
C THR A 647 24.12 6.32 7.74
N THR A 648 23.24 6.78 8.65
CA THR A 648 23.54 7.00 10.08
C THR A 648 22.62 6.24 11.04
N GLY A 649 21.73 5.38 10.54
CA GLY A 649 20.82 4.53 11.32
C GLY A 649 20.82 3.09 10.78
N PRO A 650 20.00 2.17 11.34
CA PRO A 650 19.76 0.87 10.70
C PRO A 650 19.43 1.08 9.22
N ASP A 651 20.07 0.32 8.32
CA ASP A 651 19.80 0.33 6.89
C ASP A 651 18.35 -0.18 6.71
N SER A 652 17.38 0.72 6.78
CA SER A 652 15.95 0.45 6.54
C SER A 652 15.66 -0.23 5.19
N VAL A 653 16.66 -0.25 4.31
CA VAL A 653 16.71 -0.96 3.04
C VAL A 653 16.54 -2.49 3.22
N PHE A 654 16.91 -3.05 4.38
CA PHE A 654 16.89 -4.50 4.65
C PHE A 654 15.81 -4.96 5.64
N GLY A 655 14.94 -4.04 6.10
CA GLY A 655 13.96 -4.27 7.16
C GLY A 655 12.66 -4.94 6.73
N ASP A 656 12.71 -5.82 5.73
CA ASP A 656 11.53 -6.57 5.29
C ASP A 656 11.05 -7.48 6.45
N ALA A 657 9.79 -7.33 6.88
CA ALA A 657 9.25 -8.12 7.97
C ALA A 657 9.02 -9.58 7.53
N GLY A 658 9.66 -10.52 8.21
CA GLY A 658 9.66 -11.91 7.76
C GLY A 658 10.23 -12.91 8.77
N LEU A 659 10.11 -14.18 8.39
CA LEU A 659 10.68 -15.33 9.07
C LEU A 659 11.86 -15.86 8.24
N LEU A 660 13.01 -16.09 8.86
CA LEU A 660 14.08 -16.89 8.26
C LEU A 660 13.73 -18.37 8.42
N LEU A 661 13.42 -19.05 7.32
CA LEU A 661 13.36 -20.50 7.27
C LEU A 661 14.78 -21.04 7.13
N ALA A 662 15.36 -21.46 8.25
CA ALA A 662 16.70 -22.03 8.32
C ALA A 662 16.67 -23.52 7.99
N GLU A 663 17.53 -23.95 7.08
CA GLU A 663 17.68 -25.34 6.65
C GLU A 663 19.09 -25.84 6.98
N VAL A 664 19.19 -26.94 7.74
CA VAL A 664 20.45 -27.57 8.13
C VAL A 664 20.54 -28.94 7.45
N ASP A 665 21.51 -29.10 6.54
CA ASP A 665 21.74 -30.33 5.79
C ASP A 665 22.63 -31.28 6.59
N THR A 666 22.03 -31.98 7.55
CA THR A 666 22.74 -32.90 8.46
C THR A 666 23.42 -34.05 7.73
N ALA A 667 22.91 -34.46 6.57
CA ALA A 667 23.49 -35.51 5.74
C ALA A 667 24.83 -35.08 5.11
N LYS A 668 25.06 -33.78 4.95
CA LYS A 668 26.33 -33.20 4.45
C LYS A 668 27.26 -32.71 5.56
N ARG A 669 27.05 -33.14 6.80
CA ARG A 669 27.93 -32.80 7.93
C ARG A 669 29.36 -33.29 7.68
N ASP A 670 30.33 -32.40 7.75
CA ASP A 670 31.75 -32.75 7.76
C ASP A 670 32.11 -33.40 9.11
N ALA A 671 32.64 -34.62 9.07
CA ALA A 671 33.02 -35.36 10.27
C ALA A 671 34.23 -34.77 11.02
N ALA A 672 35.14 -34.06 10.33
CA ALA A 672 36.32 -33.48 10.96
C ALA A 672 35.98 -32.22 11.76
N THR A 673 35.12 -31.38 11.19
CA THR A 673 34.73 -30.10 11.79
C THR A 673 33.41 -30.15 12.55
N ASN A 674 32.60 -31.20 12.35
CA ASN A 674 31.21 -31.36 12.83
C ASN A 674 30.22 -30.33 12.27
N ARG A 675 30.60 -29.60 11.22
CA ARG A 675 29.77 -28.55 10.62
C ARG A 675 28.88 -29.11 9.52
N ALA A 676 27.61 -28.74 9.52
CA ALA A 676 26.68 -29.00 8.42
C ALA A 676 26.42 -27.70 7.63
N PRO A 677 26.17 -27.77 6.30
CA PRO A 677 25.72 -26.61 5.55
C PRO A 677 24.41 -26.05 6.11
N VAL A 678 24.35 -24.72 6.26
CA VAL A 678 23.15 -24.00 6.71
C VAL A 678 22.81 -22.93 5.67
N THR A 679 21.55 -22.94 5.23
CA THR A 679 20.98 -21.92 4.33
C THR A 679 19.73 -21.31 4.96
N VAL A 680 19.36 -20.11 4.53
CA VAL A 680 18.13 -19.43 4.98
C VAL A 680 17.34 -18.90 3.79
N ARG A 681 16.02 -18.87 3.95
CA ARG A 681 15.07 -18.20 3.06
C ARG A 681 14.23 -17.23 3.89
N LEU A 682 14.11 -15.97 3.46
CA LEU A 682 13.25 -15.00 4.14
C LEU A 682 11.81 -15.10 3.61
N LEU A 683 10.92 -15.69 4.41
CA LEU A 683 9.49 -15.74 4.12
C LEU A 683 8.84 -14.47 4.67
N PRO A 684 8.34 -13.55 3.84
CA PRO A 684 7.71 -12.33 4.34
C PRO A 684 6.38 -12.64 5.04
N ILE A 685 6.09 -11.91 6.12
CA ILE A 685 4.81 -11.99 6.83
C ILE A 685 3.83 -10.99 6.22
N ILE A 686 2.89 -11.48 5.41
CA ILE A 686 1.93 -10.68 4.65
C ILE A 686 0.54 -11.34 4.69
N ASP A 687 -0.50 -10.50 4.74
CA ASP A 687 -1.91 -10.92 4.71
C ASP A 687 -2.52 -10.78 3.30
N GLU A 688 -2.02 -9.83 2.51
CA GLU A 688 -2.51 -9.54 1.17
C GLU A 688 -1.36 -9.42 0.18
N LEU A 689 -1.62 -9.71 -1.10
CA LEU A 689 -0.67 -9.56 -2.20
C LEU A 689 -1.40 -8.98 -3.42
N THR A 690 -0.81 -7.94 -4.00
CA THR A 690 -1.26 -7.37 -5.28
C THR A 690 -0.08 -7.19 -6.22
N LEU A 691 -0.37 -7.18 -7.53
CA LEU A 691 0.58 -6.80 -8.56
C LEU A 691 0.30 -5.40 -9.10
N GLN A 692 1.32 -4.55 -9.13
CA GLN A 692 1.33 -3.24 -9.75
C GLN A 692 2.06 -3.32 -11.10
N ALA A 693 1.30 -3.25 -12.19
CA ALA A 693 1.86 -3.06 -13.53
C ALA A 693 2.21 -1.57 -13.73
N VAL A 694 3.46 -1.20 -13.48
CA VAL A 694 3.91 0.21 -13.49
C VAL A 694 3.69 0.84 -14.87
N ASP A 695 3.90 0.06 -15.93
CA ASP A 695 3.73 0.47 -17.32
C ASP A 695 2.39 -0.01 -17.94
N GLY A 696 1.47 -0.52 -17.12
CA GLY A 696 0.18 -1.04 -17.55
C GLY A 696 0.22 -2.50 -18.00
N THR A 697 -0.95 -3.04 -18.36
CA THR A 697 -1.12 -4.44 -18.79
C THR A 697 -1.31 -4.59 -20.31
N LEU A 698 -1.47 -3.48 -21.04
CA LEU A 698 -1.45 -3.44 -22.49
C LEU A 698 -0.06 -3.00 -22.96
N LEU A 699 0.75 -3.94 -23.40
CA LEU A 699 2.15 -3.73 -23.72
C LEU A 699 2.38 -3.74 -25.23
N ARG A 700 3.38 -2.99 -25.69
CA ARG A 700 3.85 -3.07 -27.07
C ARG A 700 4.97 -4.09 -27.17
N ARG A 701 4.97 -4.90 -28.23
CA ARG A 701 6.06 -5.82 -28.52
C ARG A 701 7.42 -5.13 -28.43
N SER A 702 8.39 -5.85 -27.89
CA SER A 702 9.78 -5.44 -27.71
C SER A 702 10.04 -4.27 -26.76
N ARG A 703 9.02 -3.69 -26.11
CA ARG A 703 9.17 -2.61 -25.14
C ARG A 703 9.20 -3.17 -23.70
N PRO A 704 10.36 -3.16 -23.01
CA PRO A 704 10.44 -3.63 -21.63
C PRO A 704 9.48 -2.87 -20.72
N SER A 705 8.86 -3.59 -19.78
CA SER A 705 7.81 -3.07 -18.90
C SER A 705 8.03 -3.52 -17.46
N LEU A 706 7.75 -2.65 -16.50
CA LEU A 706 7.99 -2.92 -15.08
C LEU A 706 6.73 -3.40 -14.36
N PHE A 707 6.91 -4.43 -13.54
CA PHE A 707 5.92 -4.96 -12.62
C PHE A 707 6.50 -5.01 -11.21
N GLN A 708 5.65 -4.75 -10.22
CA GLN A 708 6.01 -4.77 -8.82
C GLN A 708 4.93 -5.50 -8.01
N GLY A 709 5.30 -6.54 -7.28
CA GLY A 709 4.48 -7.13 -6.25
C GLY A 709 4.48 -6.27 -4.98
N LEU A 710 3.34 -6.21 -4.31
CA LEU A 710 3.17 -5.49 -3.06
C LEU A 710 2.46 -6.42 -2.07
N GLY A 711 3.22 -6.91 -1.09
CA GLY A 711 2.67 -7.70 0.01
C GLY A 711 2.29 -6.80 1.17
N ARG A 712 1.01 -6.74 1.56
CA ARG A 712 0.57 -5.95 2.72
C ARG A 712 0.84 -6.74 4.00
N ARG A 713 1.52 -6.11 4.96
CA ARG A 713 1.74 -6.67 6.29
C ARG A 713 0.42 -6.80 7.05
N PRO A 714 0.35 -7.61 8.12
CA PRO A 714 -0.81 -7.66 8.98
C PRO A 714 -1.21 -6.26 9.46
N VAL A 715 -2.48 -5.92 9.27
CA VAL A 715 -3.01 -4.61 9.70
C VAL A 715 -2.93 -4.53 11.22
N GLY A 716 -2.32 -3.46 11.70
CA GLY A 716 -2.11 -3.18 13.12
C GLY A 716 -1.74 -1.72 13.35
N GLY A 717 -1.55 -1.38 14.61
CA GLY A 717 -1.01 -0.09 15.05
C GLY A 717 0.34 0.24 14.44
N ASP A 718 0.72 1.50 14.50
CA ASP A 718 1.90 2.06 13.83
C ASP A 718 2.79 2.82 14.84
N ARG A 719 3.97 3.25 14.39
CA ARG A 719 4.89 4.11 15.12
C ARG A 719 5.14 5.39 14.34
N TRP A 720 4.90 6.53 14.97
CA TRP A 720 5.32 7.83 14.46
C TRP A 720 5.81 8.74 15.59
N GLY A 721 6.79 9.58 15.27
CA GLY A 721 7.45 10.42 16.28
C GLY A 721 6.65 11.65 16.68
N ALA A 722 7.14 12.34 17.72
CA ALA A 722 6.63 13.66 18.06
C ALA A 722 6.93 14.66 16.94
N ALA A 723 5.99 15.56 16.67
CA ALA A 723 6.21 16.72 15.81
C ALA A 723 7.24 17.66 16.48
N VAL A 724 8.53 17.50 16.16
CA VAL A 724 9.59 18.30 16.80
C VAL A 724 9.54 19.72 16.23
N GLY A 725 9.40 20.73 17.09
CA GLY A 725 9.53 22.15 16.70
C GLY A 725 8.50 22.66 15.69
N GLY A 726 7.28 22.11 15.67
CA GLY A 726 6.23 22.51 14.73
C GLY A 726 6.41 21.98 13.30
N GLY A 727 7.31 21.00 13.09
CA GLY A 727 7.52 20.30 11.83
C GLY A 727 6.92 18.89 11.80
N ASP A 728 7.04 18.23 10.64
CA ASP A 728 6.51 16.88 10.38
C ASP A 728 7.09 15.82 11.35
N PRO A 729 6.27 14.83 11.78
CA PRO A 729 6.70 13.75 12.66
C PRO A 729 7.87 12.96 12.06
N GLN A 730 8.81 12.56 12.93
CA GLN A 730 9.94 11.71 12.55
C GLN A 730 10.05 10.51 13.51
N PRO A 731 9.76 9.26 13.05
CA PRO A 731 9.37 8.91 11.68
C PRO A 731 7.92 9.33 11.36
N PRO A 732 7.56 9.51 10.08
CA PRO A 732 6.20 9.87 9.65
C PRO A 732 5.18 8.72 9.73
N GLY A 733 5.61 7.52 10.13
CA GLY A 733 4.84 6.27 10.09
C GLY A 733 5.72 5.12 9.59
N SER A 734 5.23 3.89 9.68
CA SER A 734 5.92 2.72 9.10
C SER A 734 5.43 2.38 7.70
N ASP A 735 6.29 1.77 6.87
CA ASP A 735 5.88 1.22 5.57
C ASP A 735 5.03 -0.05 5.79
N PRO A 736 3.73 -0.05 5.42
CA PRO A 736 2.83 -1.17 5.69
C PRO A 736 2.98 -2.32 4.68
N TYR A 737 3.89 -2.21 3.71
CA TYR A 737 4.05 -3.19 2.65
C TYR A 737 5.50 -3.67 2.51
N THR A 738 5.66 -4.90 2.03
CA THR A 738 6.90 -5.44 1.45
C THR A 738 6.83 -5.28 -0.07
N ALA A 739 7.79 -4.56 -0.65
CA ALA A 739 7.89 -4.35 -2.10
C ALA A 739 8.69 -5.48 -2.77
N LEU A 740 8.23 -5.96 -3.92
CA LEU A 740 8.81 -7.07 -4.68
C LEU A 740 8.95 -6.66 -6.16
N PRO A 741 10.14 -6.66 -6.78
CA PRO A 741 11.41 -6.78 -6.10
C PRO A 741 11.57 -5.66 -5.05
N PRO A 742 12.35 -5.92 -4.00
CA PRO A 742 12.71 -4.85 -3.07
C PRO A 742 13.50 -3.76 -3.81
N GLN A 743 13.56 -2.57 -3.22
CA GLN A 743 14.37 -1.49 -3.79
C GLN A 743 15.82 -1.95 -4.01
N LEU A 744 16.36 -1.58 -5.17
CA LEU A 744 17.74 -1.84 -5.55
C LEU A 744 18.66 -1.30 -4.46
N CYS A 745 19.39 -2.22 -3.84
CA CYS A 745 20.43 -1.86 -2.92
C CYS A 745 21.72 -1.67 -3.71
N SER A 746 22.22 -0.43 -3.74
CA SER A 746 23.50 -0.06 -4.35
C SER A 746 24.49 0.32 -3.26
N GLY A 747 25.43 -0.58 -2.94
CA GLY A 747 26.41 -0.35 -1.86
C GLY A 747 27.11 -1.64 -1.44
N ALA A 748 28.25 -1.51 -0.74
CA ALA A 748 29.02 -2.66 -0.25
C ALA A 748 28.22 -3.52 0.77
N THR A 749 27.31 -2.92 1.53
CA THR A 749 26.47 -3.60 2.52
C THR A 749 25.43 -4.52 1.87
N CYS A 750 25.06 -4.28 0.62
CA CYS A 750 24.03 -5.03 -0.11
C CYS A 750 24.38 -6.50 -0.35
N ALA A 751 25.68 -6.83 -0.42
CA ALA A 751 26.13 -8.21 -0.57
C ALA A 751 25.71 -9.11 0.60
N THR A 752 25.39 -8.50 1.75
CA THR A 752 24.96 -9.21 2.94
C THR A 752 23.45 -9.25 3.10
N ARG A 753 22.66 -8.66 2.20
CA ARG A 753 21.20 -8.65 2.31
C ARG A 753 20.61 -10.06 2.10
N ILE A 754 19.70 -10.46 2.98
CA ILE A 754 18.76 -11.55 2.70
C ILE A 754 17.49 -10.93 2.11
N ALA A 755 17.24 -11.13 0.83
CA ALA A 755 16.04 -10.63 0.17
C ALA A 755 14.82 -11.51 0.52
N PRO A 756 13.60 -10.93 0.61
CA PRO A 756 12.39 -11.72 0.77
C PRO A 756 12.22 -12.68 -0.40
N GLU A 757 11.64 -13.85 -0.14
CA GLU A 757 11.34 -14.83 -1.17
C GLU A 757 10.13 -14.38 -1.98
N TYR A 758 10.31 -14.25 -3.30
CA TYR A 758 9.24 -14.01 -4.24
C TYR A 758 9.59 -14.56 -5.61
N GLU A 759 8.61 -14.76 -6.47
CA GLU A 759 8.81 -15.20 -7.84
C GLU A 759 7.80 -14.54 -8.77
N PHE A 760 8.27 -14.01 -9.89
CA PHE A 760 7.45 -13.61 -11.02
C PHE A 760 7.47 -14.68 -12.10
N THR A 761 6.29 -15.05 -12.60
CA THR A 761 6.16 -16.03 -13.67
C THR A 761 5.20 -15.52 -14.75
N SER A 762 5.37 -16.01 -15.97
CA SER A 762 4.45 -15.83 -17.09
C SER A 762 3.88 -17.20 -17.45
N SER A 763 2.56 -17.31 -17.63
CA SER A 763 1.92 -18.55 -18.10
C SER A 763 2.33 -18.90 -19.54
N ASP A 764 2.85 -17.92 -20.27
CA ASP A 764 3.27 -18.04 -21.66
C ASP A 764 4.55 -17.22 -21.93
N PRO A 765 5.74 -17.82 -21.68
CA PRO A 765 7.03 -17.18 -21.89
C PRO A 765 7.37 -16.87 -23.37
N ASP A 766 6.63 -17.43 -24.33
CA ASP A 766 6.79 -17.11 -25.75
C ASP A 766 6.13 -15.77 -26.09
N ILE A 767 5.03 -15.42 -25.42
CA ILE A 767 4.38 -14.11 -25.55
C ILE A 767 5.18 -13.05 -24.80
N GLY A 768 5.63 -13.36 -23.58
CA GLY A 768 6.54 -12.51 -22.83
C GLY A 768 6.97 -13.15 -21.52
N ASP A 769 8.15 -12.78 -21.05
CA ASP A 769 8.78 -13.38 -19.88
C ASP A 769 9.48 -12.32 -19.03
N PHE A 770 9.72 -12.65 -17.76
CA PHE A 770 10.53 -11.81 -16.89
C PHE A 770 12.02 -12.02 -17.17
N VAL A 771 12.77 -10.93 -17.22
CA VAL A 771 14.17 -10.90 -17.68
C VAL A 771 15.05 -10.09 -16.75
N ALA A 772 16.33 -10.44 -16.65
CA ALA A 772 17.27 -9.75 -15.78
C ALA A 772 17.40 -8.28 -16.19
N GLN A 773 17.50 -7.38 -15.21
CA GLN A 773 17.90 -6.00 -15.45
C GLN A 773 19.42 -5.95 -15.70
N ASP A 774 19.88 -5.08 -16.60
CA ASP A 774 21.30 -4.81 -16.78
C ASP A 774 21.89 -4.21 -15.49
N PRO A 775 22.78 -4.92 -14.77
CA PRO A 775 23.32 -4.46 -13.51
C PRO A 775 24.23 -3.23 -13.66
N SER A 776 24.69 -2.93 -14.88
CA SER A 776 25.52 -1.75 -15.18
C SER A 776 24.69 -0.50 -15.50
N SER A 777 23.36 -0.60 -15.54
CA SER A 777 22.47 0.48 -15.95
C SER A 777 21.59 0.99 -14.82
N THR A 778 21.55 2.32 -14.69
CA THR A 778 20.57 3.01 -13.83
C THR A 778 19.16 3.01 -14.42
N ASN A 779 19.00 2.64 -15.69
CA ASN A 779 17.69 2.49 -16.31
C ASN A 779 17.08 1.12 -15.95
N LEU A 780 16.08 1.14 -15.08
CA LEU A 780 15.34 -0.05 -14.64
C LEU A 780 14.70 -0.85 -15.78
N ARG A 781 14.48 -0.22 -16.95
CA ARG A 781 13.89 -0.86 -18.13
C ARG A 781 14.91 -1.42 -19.10
N LYS A 782 16.22 -1.36 -18.80
CA LYS A 782 17.24 -1.94 -19.65
C LYS A 782 17.47 -3.41 -19.26
N PRO A 783 17.08 -4.40 -20.09
CA PRO A 783 17.34 -5.79 -19.78
C PRO A 783 18.81 -6.14 -20.01
N ALA A 784 19.31 -7.10 -19.24
CA ALA A 784 20.63 -7.69 -19.45
C ALA A 784 20.61 -8.55 -20.71
N ILE A 785 21.63 -8.40 -21.54
CA ILE A 785 21.83 -9.15 -22.78
C ILE A 785 22.96 -10.16 -22.56
N GLY A 786 22.68 -11.43 -22.82
CA GLY A 786 23.63 -12.52 -22.73
C GLY A 786 24.61 -12.54 -23.91
N PRO A 787 25.62 -13.44 -23.86
CA PRO A 787 26.60 -13.60 -24.93
C PRO A 787 26.01 -14.01 -26.29
N ASP A 788 24.80 -14.57 -26.30
CA ASP A 788 24.06 -14.95 -27.50
C ASP A 788 23.19 -13.81 -28.07
N ASP A 789 23.39 -12.58 -27.58
CA ASP A 789 22.66 -11.38 -27.97
C ASP A 789 21.14 -11.45 -27.67
N LYS A 790 20.75 -12.28 -26.68
CA LYS A 790 19.37 -12.41 -26.20
C LYS A 790 19.24 -11.94 -24.76
N VAL A 791 18.01 -11.55 -24.39
CA VAL A 791 17.68 -11.25 -23.00
C VAL A 791 17.75 -12.50 -22.13
N ILE A 792 18.29 -12.34 -20.92
CA ILE A 792 18.42 -13.40 -19.93
C ILE A 792 17.12 -13.47 -19.11
N SER A 793 16.45 -14.62 -19.05
CA SER A 793 15.26 -14.79 -18.19
C SER A 793 15.64 -14.66 -16.71
N ASP A 794 14.81 -13.97 -15.94
CA ASP A 794 14.98 -13.80 -14.49
C ASP A 794 13.61 -13.56 -13.84
N HIS A 795 13.24 -14.47 -12.95
CA HIS A 795 11.96 -14.42 -12.23
C HIS A 795 12.00 -13.50 -10.99
N LYS A 796 13.11 -12.78 -10.74
CA LYS A 796 13.28 -11.86 -9.60
C LYS A 796 13.31 -10.38 -9.99
N SER A 797 13.51 -10.02 -11.25
CA SER A 797 13.73 -8.61 -11.63
C SER A 797 12.48 -7.71 -11.59
N GLY A 798 11.29 -8.30 -11.75
CA GLY A 798 10.06 -7.55 -12.06
C GLY A 798 10.07 -6.86 -13.44
N LEU A 799 11.14 -7.01 -14.23
CA LEU A 799 11.27 -6.49 -15.59
C LEU A 799 10.75 -7.51 -16.58
N PHE A 800 9.72 -7.15 -17.34
CA PHE A 800 9.06 -8.03 -18.29
C PHE A 800 9.40 -7.63 -19.73
N CYS A 801 9.81 -8.60 -20.55
CA CYS A 801 10.04 -8.42 -21.97
C CYS A 801 8.87 -9.04 -22.78
N PRO A 802 8.08 -8.20 -23.48
CA PRO A 802 7.05 -8.69 -24.40
C PRO A 802 7.69 -9.10 -25.74
N PHE A 803 7.63 -10.38 -26.10
CA PHE A 803 8.28 -10.94 -27.29
C PHE A 803 7.37 -11.06 -28.50
N ASN A 804 6.14 -11.52 -28.30
CA ASN A 804 5.18 -11.80 -29.38
C ASN A 804 3.80 -11.27 -29.04
N ALA A 805 3.00 -10.97 -30.06
CA ALA A 805 1.63 -10.53 -29.85
C ALA A 805 0.77 -11.68 -29.28
N GLY A 806 -0.07 -11.38 -28.30
CA GLY A 806 -0.92 -12.36 -27.63
C GLY A 806 -1.27 -11.94 -26.21
N THR A 807 -1.80 -12.88 -25.43
CA THR A 807 -2.13 -12.65 -24.01
C THR A 807 -1.41 -13.68 -23.16
N THR A 808 -0.83 -13.24 -22.05
CA THR A 808 -0.26 -14.10 -21.01
C THR A 808 -0.79 -13.70 -19.64
N THR A 809 -0.78 -14.62 -18.69
CA THR A 809 -1.06 -14.33 -17.28
C THR A 809 0.25 -14.28 -16.53
N ILE A 810 0.56 -13.12 -15.97
CA ILE A 810 1.70 -12.97 -15.08
C ILE A 810 1.28 -13.21 -13.63
N THR A 811 2.14 -13.84 -12.85
CA THR A 811 1.86 -14.19 -11.45
C THR A 811 3.03 -13.79 -10.58
N VAL A 812 2.75 -13.12 -9.46
CA VAL A 812 3.71 -12.95 -8.37
C VAL A 812 3.34 -13.89 -7.24
N LYS A 813 4.33 -14.62 -6.71
CA LYS A 813 4.20 -15.49 -5.54
C LYS A 813 5.14 -15.02 -4.45
N THR A 814 4.69 -15.01 -3.20
CA THR A 814 5.52 -14.68 -2.03
C THR A 814 4.77 -15.05 -0.75
N GLY A 815 5.45 -15.30 0.38
CA GLY A 815 4.78 -15.54 1.67
C GLY A 815 3.73 -16.66 1.68
N GLY A 816 3.82 -17.64 0.76
CA GLY A 816 2.84 -18.72 0.61
C GLY A 816 1.54 -18.34 -0.11
N ILE A 817 1.48 -17.14 -0.69
CA ILE A 817 0.33 -16.62 -1.45
C ILE A 817 0.74 -16.17 -2.86
N ALA A 818 -0.23 -16.17 -3.78
CA ALA A 818 -0.04 -15.74 -5.16
C ALA A 818 -1.14 -14.80 -5.64
N TYR A 819 -0.74 -13.88 -6.52
CA TYR A 819 -1.63 -12.97 -7.24
C TYR A 819 -1.29 -12.98 -8.73
N SER A 820 -2.32 -13.08 -9.58
CA SER A 820 -2.18 -13.14 -11.03
C SER A 820 -2.89 -11.98 -11.73
N ALA A 821 -2.31 -11.52 -12.84
CA ALA A 821 -2.90 -10.51 -13.71
C ALA A 821 -2.74 -10.88 -15.18
N LYS A 822 -3.74 -10.58 -16.01
CA LYS A 822 -3.64 -10.74 -17.46
C LYS A 822 -2.88 -9.57 -18.08
N VAL A 823 -2.00 -9.89 -19.03
CA VAL A 823 -1.23 -8.95 -19.83
C VAL A 823 -1.43 -9.25 -21.31
N THR A 824 -1.67 -8.21 -22.10
CA THR A 824 -1.84 -8.31 -23.54
C THR A 824 -0.70 -7.60 -24.24
N VAL A 825 0.00 -8.31 -25.11
CA VAL A 825 1.07 -7.78 -25.95
C VAL A 825 0.50 -7.51 -27.34
N GLN A 826 0.58 -6.25 -27.77
CA GLN A 826 0.18 -5.82 -29.10
C GLN A 826 1.24 -6.20 -30.14
N ALA A 827 0.78 -6.44 -31.37
CA ALA A 827 1.67 -6.58 -32.52
C ALA A 827 2.51 -5.31 -32.71
N GLY A 828 3.73 -5.50 -33.22
CA GLY A 828 4.70 -4.42 -33.40
C GLY A 828 5.97 -4.91 -34.08
N SER A 829 6.86 -3.96 -34.38
CA SER A 829 8.19 -4.23 -34.91
C SER A 829 9.05 -5.02 -33.92
N VAL A 830 9.90 -5.91 -34.43
CA VAL A 830 10.93 -6.58 -33.63
C VAL A 830 12.05 -5.59 -33.40
N GLN A 831 12.21 -5.11 -32.17
CA GLN A 831 13.24 -4.14 -31.82
C GLN A 831 14.07 -4.62 -30.63
N ARG A 832 15.32 -4.14 -30.55
CA ARG A 832 16.13 -4.26 -29.34
C ARG A 832 15.49 -3.38 -28.24
N PRO A 833 15.56 -3.78 -26.96
CA PRO A 833 16.43 -4.83 -26.44
C PRO A 833 15.78 -6.22 -26.28
N CYS A 834 14.45 -6.34 -26.25
CA CYS A 834 13.80 -7.64 -26.05
C CYS A 834 13.79 -8.55 -27.29
N GLY A 835 13.73 -7.98 -28.50
CA GLY A 835 13.63 -8.76 -29.73
C GLY A 835 12.35 -9.59 -29.82
N THR A 836 12.48 -10.84 -30.27
CA THR A 836 11.40 -11.84 -30.39
C THR A 836 11.89 -13.21 -29.91
N ARG A 837 10.97 -14.06 -29.45
CA ARG A 837 11.21 -15.49 -29.21
C ARG A 837 10.46 -16.33 -30.25
N PRO A 838 11.03 -17.45 -30.74
CA PRO A 838 10.26 -18.42 -31.53
C PRO A 838 9.07 -18.92 -30.69
N LEU A 839 7.88 -19.00 -31.30
CA LEU A 839 6.72 -19.63 -30.67
C LEU A 839 6.93 -21.14 -30.61
N ASP A 840 6.47 -21.79 -29.53
CA ASP A 840 6.48 -23.25 -29.42
C ASP A 840 5.80 -23.90 -30.65
N ALA A 841 6.49 -24.87 -31.26
CA ALA A 841 6.03 -25.60 -32.44
C ALA A 841 4.67 -26.28 -32.22
N THR A 842 4.36 -26.68 -30.98
CA THR A 842 3.09 -27.32 -30.61
C THR A 842 1.87 -26.41 -30.80
N ARG A 843 2.08 -25.09 -30.89
CA ARG A 843 1.01 -24.12 -31.18
C ARG A 843 0.56 -24.14 -32.63
N PHE A 844 1.40 -24.65 -33.53
CA PHE A 844 1.09 -24.73 -34.94
C PHE A 844 0.48 -26.10 -35.22
N LYS A 845 -0.81 -26.13 -35.50
CA LYS A 845 -1.45 -27.37 -35.99
C LYS A 845 -0.75 -27.77 -37.30
N PRO A 846 -0.21 -28.99 -37.43
CA PRO A 846 0.44 -29.39 -38.67
C PRO A 846 -0.55 -29.27 -39.83
N PRO A 847 -0.11 -28.77 -41.00
CA PRO A 847 -0.97 -28.68 -42.17
C PRO A 847 -1.55 -30.07 -42.45
N ALA A 848 -2.85 -30.14 -42.70
CA ALA A 848 -3.49 -31.38 -43.12
C ALA A 848 -2.72 -31.94 -44.33
N PRO A 849 -2.41 -33.25 -44.36
CA PRO A 849 -1.65 -33.85 -45.46
C PRO A 849 -2.34 -33.50 -46.79
N ALA A 850 -1.59 -32.91 -47.70
CA ALA A 850 -2.09 -32.54 -49.02
C ALA A 850 -2.66 -33.80 -49.69
N THR A 851 -3.96 -33.77 -50.00
CA THR A 851 -4.58 -34.81 -50.83
C THR A 851 -3.83 -34.90 -52.16
N PRO A 852 -3.42 -36.11 -52.61
CA PRO A 852 -2.69 -36.27 -53.85
C PRO A 852 -3.53 -35.76 -55.04
N PRO A 853 -2.90 -35.17 -56.06
CA PRO A 853 -3.62 -34.58 -57.19
C PRO A 853 -4.45 -35.65 -57.90
N THR A 854 -5.76 -35.43 -57.98
CA THR A 854 -6.68 -36.23 -58.78
C THR A 854 -6.28 -36.17 -60.25
N SER A 855 -6.17 -37.33 -60.89
CA SER A 855 -5.87 -37.51 -62.32
C SER A 855 -6.87 -36.76 -63.21
N PRO A 856 -6.45 -36.24 -64.39
CA PRO A 856 -7.32 -35.47 -65.27
C PRO A 856 -8.42 -36.37 -65.87
N PRO A 857 -9.67 -35.87 -66.00
CA PRO A 857 -10.78 -36.63 -66.53
C PRO A 857 -10.67 -36.81 -68.07
N PRO A 858 -11.09 -37.98 -68.62
CA PRO A 858 -11.16 -38.20 -70.06
C PRO A 858 -12.36 -37.46 -70.69
N PRO A 859 -12.31 -37.17 -72.01
CA PRO A 859 -13.27 -36.29 -72.67
C PRO A 859 -14.68 -36.91 -72.76
N ALA A 860 -15.66 -36.02 -72.60
CA ALA A 860 -17.08 -36.32 -72.46
C ALA A 860 -17.72 -36.92 -73.72
N SER A 861 -18.63 -37.87 -73.51
CA SER A 861 -19.68 -38.23 -74.47
C SER A 861 -21.04 -37.73 -73.97
N VAL A 862 -21.85 -37.28 -74.90
CA VAL A 862 -23.13 -36.54 -74.77
C VAL A 862 -24.16 -37.31 -75.63
N PRO A 863 -25.49 -37.20 -75.42
CA PRO A 863 -26.30 -37.37 -74.22
C PRO A 863 -27.45 -38.40 -74.46
N ALA A 864 -28.22 -38.73 -73.42
CA ALA A 864 -29.60 -39.19 -73.61
C ALA A 864 -30.48 -38.68 -72.46
N ASP A 865 -31.56 -37.99 -72.85
CA ASP A 865 -32.56 -37.33 -72.00
C ASP A 865 -33.45 -38.32 -71.23
N SER A 866 -33.71 -38.04 -69.95
CA SER A 866 -35.07 -37.88 -69.37
C SER A 866 -35.08 -37.85 -67.82
N PRO A 867 -36.12 -37.31 -67.16
CA PRO A 867 -35.96 -36.37 -66.05
C PRO A 867 -36.20 -36.90 -64.62
N LEU A 868 -35.52 -36.21 -63.70
CA LEU A 868 -35.77 -35.84 -62.30
C LEU A 868 -36.84 -36.59 -61.46
N SER A 869 -36.40 -37.09 -60.30
CA SER A 869 -37.22 -37.29 -59.10
C SER A 869 -36.39 -37.00 -57.83
N LEU A 870 -36.89 -36.12 -56.97
CA LEU A 870 -36.25 -35.59 -55.75
C LEU A 870 -37.10 -35.95 -54.53
N VAL A 871 -36.54 -36.72 -53.59
CA VAL A 871 -37.05 -37.03 -52.22
C VAL A 871 -35.82 -37.52 -51.40
N PRO A 872 -35.72 -37.43 -50.05
CA PRO A 872 -36.27 -36.51 -49.03
C PRO A 872 -35.16 -35.93 -48.10
N PRO A 873 -35.52 -35.16 -47.06
CA PRO A 873 -34.87 -35.34 -45.76
C PRO A 873 -35.86 -35.66 -44.61
N THR A 874 -35.38 -36.46 -43.67
CA THR A 874 -36.00 -36.93 -42.41
C THR A 874 -35.18 -36.45 -41.20
N PRO A 875 -35.61 -36.63 -39.93
CA PRO A 875 -36.69 -35.97 -39.19
C PRO A 875 -36.18 -35.34 -37.85
N PRO A 876 -37.04 -34.68 -37.03
CA PRO A 876 -36.64 -33.96 -35.81
C PRO A 876 -36.94 -34.74 -34.51
N PRO A 877 -36.45 -34.29 -33.34
CA PRO A 877 -37.09 -34.59 -32.06
C PRO A 877 -37.63 -33.33 -31.33
N ALA A 878 -38.92 -33.46 -31.01
CA ALA A 878 -39.68 -33.06 -29.82
C ALA A 878 -39.59 -31.64 -29.22
N ALA A 879 -40.79 -31.08 -29.04
CA ALA A 879 -41.12 -29.79 -28.45
C ALA A 879 -41.39 -29.87 -26.94
N GLU A 880 -41.25 -28.75 -26.21
CA GLU A 880 -42.15 -28.45 -25.09
C GLU A 880 -42.37 -26.94 -24.86
N GLN A 881 -43.66 -26.58 -25.00
CA GLN A 881 -44.48 -25.52 -24.39
C GLN A 881 -44.26 -24.02 -24.66
N GLU A 882 -45.27 -23.51 -25.38
CA GLU A 882 -45.72 -22.11 -25.49
C GLU A 882 -46.04 -21.46 -24.14
N ARG A 883 -45.55 -20.23 -23.95
CA ARG A 883 -46.35 -19.17 -23.33
C ARG A 883 -46.41 -17.96 -24.25
N GLU A 884 -47.65 -17.65 -24.57
CA GLU A 884 -48.19 -16.60 -25.42
C GLU A 884 -47.75 -15.18 -25.00
N ARG A 885 -47.25 -14.39 -25.96
CA ARG A 885 -47.18 -12.92 -25.85
C ARG A 885 -47.31 -12.26 -27.23
N GLU A 886 -48.44 -11.58 -27.38
CA GLU A 886 -48.77 -10.41 -28.21
C GLU A 886 -48.00 -10.14 -29.51
N ARG A 887 -48.80 -10.23 -30.58
CA ARG A 887 -48.59 -9.75 -31.94
C ARG A 887 -48.31 -8.23 -31.98
N ARG A 888 -47.14 -7.82 -32.48
CA ARG A 888 -46.91 -6.47 -33.03
C ARG A 888 -46.53 -6.56 -34.51
N GLU A 889 -47.15 -5.69 -35.31
CA GLU A 889 -46.97 -5.55 -36.75
C GLU A 889 -45.52 -5.26 -37.18
N PRO A 890 -45.10 -5.71 -38.38
CA PRO A 890 -43.80 -5.36 -38.95
C PRO A 890 -43.80 -3.89 -39.45
N ARG A 891 -42.92 -3.07 -38.89
CA ARG A 891 -42.60 -1.72 -39.40
C ARG A 891 -41.92 -1.81 -40.77
N GLN A 892 -42.42 -1.01 -41.69
CA GLN A 892 -41.86 -0.75 -43.02
C GLN A 892 -40.44 -0.16 -42.93
N ASN A 893 -39.54 -0.64 -43.80
CA ASN A 893 -38.22 -0.05 -44.01
C ASN A 893 -38.35 1.32 -44.70
N PRO A 894 -37.68 2.38 -44.22
CA PRO A 894 -37.63 3.67 -44.91
C PRO A 894 -36.70 3.64 -46.14
N PRO A 895 -36.94 4.49 -47.15
CA PRO A 895 -36.19 4.49 -48.41
C PRO A 895 -34.78 5.08 -48.27
N VAL A 896 -33.88 4.55 -49.12
CA VAL A 896 -32.48 4.96 -49.29
C VAL A 896 -32.38 6.44 -49.66
N GLN A 897 -31.58 7.21 -48.91
CA GLN A 897 -31.27 8.61 -49.25
C GLN A 897 -30.19 8.69 -50.35
N PRO A 898 -30.26 9.70 -51.25
CA PRO A 898 -29.29 9.89 -52.33
C PRO A 898 -27.98 10.53 -51.85
N VAL A 899 -26.90 10.13 -52.51
CA VAL A 899 -25.51 10.57 -52.31
C VAL A 899 -25.35 12.06 -52.67
N ALA A 900 -24.71 12.83 -51.79
CA ALA A 900 -24.38 14.24 -52.02
C ALA A 900 -23.12 14.40 -52.90
N THR A 901 -23.17 15.36 -53.83
CA THR A 901 -22.10 15.78 -54.73
C THR A 901 -21.01 16.63 -54.03
N PRO A 902 -19.76 16.70 -54.56
CA PRO A 902 -18.66 17.45 -53.96
C PRO A 902 -18.81 18.97 -54.14
N ILE A 903 -18.37 19.73 -53.14
CA ILE A 903 -18.32 21.20 -53.12
C ILE A 903 -17.03 21.70 -53.82
N PRO A 904 -17.07 22.75 -54.65
CA PRO A 904 -15.89 23.32 -55.30
C PRO A 904 -15.02 24.15 -54.34
N ILE A 905 -13.71 24.03 -54.53
CA ILE A 905 -12.64 24.78 -53.85
C ILE A 905 -12.67 26.24 -54.32
N VAL A 906 -12.65 27.18 -53.38
CA VAL A 906 -12.52 28.62 -53.63
C VAL A 906 -11.08 29.02 -53.31
N ASP A 907 -10.38 29.59 -54.31
CA ASP A 907 -9.04 30.15 -54.20
C ASP A 907 -9.02 31.42 -53.33
N GLU A 908 -8.09 31.49 -52.39
CA GLU A 908 -7.81 32.66 -51.55
C GLU A 908 -6.64 33.48 -52.15
N PRO A 909 -6.72 34.83 -52.21
CA PRO A 909 -5.72 35.67 -52.88
C PRO A 909 -4.49 35.99 -52.00
N PRO A 910 -3.33 36.35 -52.60
CA PRO A 910 -2.07 36.53 -51.89
C PRO A 910 -1.99 37.87 -51.13
N PRO A 911 -1.30 37.93 -49.98
CA PRO A 911 -1.14 39.18 -49.24
C PRO A 911 -0.11 40.13 -49.86
N GLN A 912 -0.49 41.41 -49.89
CA GLN A 912 0.29 42.54 -50.41
C GLN A 912 1.47 42.94 -49.51
N GLN A 913 2.55 43.37 -50.15
CA GLN A 913 3.73 43.99 -49.56
C GLN A 913 3.44 45.42 -49.06
N ARG A 914 3.96 45.79 -47.87
CA ARG A 914 4.18 47.18 -47.47
C ARG A 914 5.63 47.39 -47.01
N ASN A 915 6.20 48.48 -47.50
CA ASN A 915 7.57 48.92 -47.33
C ASN A 915 7.78 49.74 -46.03
N THR A 916 8.90 49.45 -45.31
CA THR A 916 9.93 50.34 -44.68
C THR A 916 9.52 51.47 -43.69
N PRO A 917 10.29 51.78 -42.61
CA PRO A 917 11.68 52.25 -42.72
C PRO A 917 12.75 51.76 -41.71
N THR A 918 13.97 51.79 -42.27
CA THR A 918 15.36 51.74 -41.81
C THR A 918 15.76 52.29 -40.42
N SER A 919 16.62 51.51 -39.73
CA SER A 919 17.80 52.01 -38.99
C SER A 919 18.85 50.89 -38.80
N ASN A 920 20.11 51.14 -39.17
CA ASN A 920 21.31 50.29 -38.93
C ASN A 920 22.12 50.81 -37.69
N PRO A 921 23.27 50.22 -37.29
CA PRO A 921 23.57 48.93 -36.63
C PRO A 921 24.41 49.16 -35.32
N PRO A 922 25.08 48.18 -34.64
CA PRO A 922 26.39 47.68 -35.10
C PRO A 922 26.81 46.22 -34.75
N ALA A 923 27.57 45.65 -35.69
CA ALA A 923 28.74 44.77 -35.60
C ALA A 923 28.92 43.75 -34.44
N THR A 924 28.87 42.46 -34.80
CA THR A 924 29.57 41.36 -34.10
C THR A 924 30.82 40.92 -34.89
N PRO A 925 31.95 40.57 -34.23
CA PRO A 925 33.18 40.12 -34.89
C PRO A 925 33.12 38.65 -35.37
N PRO A 926 34.00 38.24 -36.31
CA PRO A 926 33.90 36.99 -37.08
C PRO A 926 34.56 35.78 -36.38
N PRO A 927 34.20 34.53 -36.78
CA PRO A 927 34.83 33.31 -36.29
C PRO A 927 36.11 32.96 -37.07
N PRO A 928 37.09 32.28 -36.46
CA PRO A 928 38.17 31.64 -37.22
C PRO A 928 37.74 30.28 -37.80
N ALA A 929 38.06 30.10 -39.08
CA ALA A 929 38.08 28.84 -39.86
C ALA A 929 39.28 27.95 -39.40
N SER A 930 39.49 26.68 -39.76
CA SER A 930 39.10 25.82 -40.89
C SER A 930 39.57 24.36 -40.58
N SER A 931 38.87 23.32 -41.04
CA SER A 931 39.32 22.34 -42.08
C SER A 931 39.30 20.89 -41.49
N PHE A 932 38.97 19.76 -42.14
CA PHE A 932 38.83 19.34 -43.53
C PHE A 932 37.82 18.17 -43.69
N ALA A 933 37.16 18.16 -44.86
CA ALA A 933 36.77 17.04 -45.74
C ALA A 933 35.84 15.87 -45.30
N ARG A 934 34.75 15.70 -46.08
CA ARG A 934 33.86 14.53 -46.21
C ARG A 934 34.48 13.43 -47.13
N PRO A 935 33.89 12.22 -47.23
CA PRO A 935 32.75 12.00 -48.16
C PRO A 935 31.54 11.25 -47.57
N ILE A 936 30.36 11.49 -48.16
CA ILE A 936 29.05 10.80 -48.00
C ILE A 936 28.98 9.69 -49.10
N PRO A 937 28.38 8.47 -48.92
CA PRO A 937 26.91 8.20 -49.07
C PRO A 937 26.36 6.98 -48.27
N PRO A 938 25.09 6.54 -48.46
CA PRO A 938 23.82 7.22 -48.19
C PRO A 938 22.83 6.39 -47.34
N GLY A 939 21.79 7.03 -46.80
CA GLY A 939 20.44 6.45 -46.66
C GLY A 939 20.16 5.50 -45.48
N GLY A 940 19.27 5.93 -44.58
CA GLY A 940 18.61 5.05 -43.61
C GLY A 940 18.18 5.80 -42.36
N ALA A 941 16.97 6.35 -42.34
CA ALA A 941 16.41 7.04 -41.19
C ALA A 941 16.28 6.07 -40.00
N VAL A 942 17.07 6.28 -38.96
CA VAL A 942 16.87 5.67 -37.64
C VAL A 942 16.28 6.74 -36.75
N ILE A 943 15.03 6.52 -36.31
CA ILE A 943 14.38 7.31 -35.27
C ILE A 943 15.23 7.12 -34.00
N ARG A 944 15.95 8.17 -33.61
CA ARG A 944 16.65 8.21 -32.33
C ARG A 944 15.60 8.22 -31.23
N VAL A 945 15.71 7.27 -30.31
CA VAL A 945 15.06 7.32 -29.00
C VAL A 945 15.48 8.63 -28.36
N HIS A 946 14.51 9.50 -28.06
CA HIS A 946 14.78 10.72 -27.30
C HIS A 946 15.31 10.32 -25.92
N GLU A 947 16.58 10.66 -25.67
CA GLU A 947 17.06 10.88 -24.30
C GLU A 947 16.21 12.03 -23.74
N GLU A 948 15.29 11.70 -22.84
CA GLU A 948 14.63 12.67 -22.00
C GLU A 948 15.68 13.19 -21.01
N LYS A 949 16.40 14.23 -21.44
CA LYS A 949 17.31 15.01 -20.62
C LYS A 949 16.45 15.68 -19.55
N ARG A 950 16.49 15.14 -18.34
CA ARG A 950 15.97 15.80 -17.15
C ARG A 950 16.81 17.06 -16.97
N GLU A 951 16.26 18.21 -17.37
CA GLU A 951 16.87 19.51 -17.08
C GLU A 951 16.90 19.69 -15.57
N GLU A 952 18.10 19.56 -15.02
CA GLU A 952 18.43 19.86 -13.64
C GLU A 952 18.53 21.38 -13.54
N GLU A 953 17.41 22.05 -13.23
CA GLU A 953 17.43 23.45 -12.84
C GLU A 953 18.14 23.56 -11.49
N VAL A 954 19.36 24.09 -11.54
CA VAL A 954 20.08 24.63 -10.38
C VAL A 954 19.30 25.85 -9.90
N ALA A 955 18.48 25.68 -8.86
CA ALA A 955 17.87 26.80 -8.16
C ALA A 955 18.95 27.57 -7.38
N PRO A 956 19.10 28.89 -7.55
CA PRO A 956 19.95 29.69 -6.69
C PRO A 956 19.32 29.85 -5.31
N ASP A 957 20.16 29.71 -4.28
CA ASP A 957 19.85 29.99 -2.87
C ASP A 957 19.13 31.34 -2.71
N SER A 958 17.92 31.32 -2.13
CA SER A 958 17.28 32.50 -1.54
C SER A 958 16.83 32.19 -0.11
N SER A 959 17.75 32.48 0.80
CA SER A 959 17.58 33.19 2.07
C SER A 959 16.23 33.12 2.80
N ALA A 960 16.31 32.48 3.97
CA ALA A 960 15.42 32.51 5.12
C ALA A 960 14.57 33.79 5.31
N ALA A 961 13.25 33.61 5.38
CA ALA A 961 12.34 34.45 6.16
C ALA A 961 11.51 33.54 7.08
N ALA A 962 12.07 33.22 8.25
CA ALA A 962 11.33 32.58 9.34
C ALA A 962 10.41 33.64 9.98
N VAL A 963 9.11 33.59 9.68
CA VAL A 963 8.10 34.29 10.48
C VAL A 963 7.82 33.45 11.71
N ALA A 964 8.09 34.01 12.88
CA ALA A 964 7.83 33.38 14.17
C ALA A 964 6.31 33.19 14.36
N TYR A 965 5.85 31.95 14.27
CA TYR A 965 4.49 31.55 14.66
C TYR A 965 4.35 31.72 16.18
N ARG A 966 3.57 32.70 16.63
CA ARG A 966 3.26 32.90 18.06
C ARG A 966 2.06 32.04 18.43
N TYR A 967 2.33 31.00 19.21
CA TYR A 967 1.35 30.05 19.75
C TYR A 967 0.32 30.67 20.74
N SER A 968 0.46 31.94 21.12
CA SER A 968 -0.40 32.56 22.14
C SER A 968 -1.82 32.94 21.67
N ASP A 969 -2.09 32.96 20.36
CA ASP A 969 -3.31 33.62 19.86
C ASP A 969 -4.48 32.65 19.60
N HIS A 970 -4.29 31.33 19.74
CA HIS A 970 -5.31 30.31 19.45
C HIS A 970 -5.44 29.21 20.52
N ALA A 971 -5.33 29.55 21.80
CA ALA A 971 -5.81 28.66 22.86
C ALA A 971 -7.34 28.81 23.02
N PRO A 972 -8.16 27.75 22.86
CA PRO A 972 -9.59 27.83 23.15
C PRO A 972 -9.79 27.93 24.67
N VAL A 973 -10.00 29.15 25.16
CA VAL A 973 -10.50 29.42 26.52
C VAL A 973 -11.99 29.06 26.55
N GLY A 974 -12.32 27.77 26.67
CA GLY A 974 -13.72 27.33 26.51
C GLY A 974 -14.24 26.30 27.50
N VAL A 975 -13.40 25.47 28.11
CA VAL A 975 -13.91 24.29 28.85
C VAL A 975 -13.81 24.43 30.38
N TYR A 976 -12.84 25.20 30.89
CA TYR A 976 -12.63 25.34 32.35
C TYR A 976 -13.61 26.30 33.05
N LEU A 977 -14.21 27.25 32.33
CA LEU A 977 -15.14 28.22 32.93
C LEU A 977 -16.56 27.66 33.09
N TYR A 978 -17.02 26.77 32.20
CA TYR A 978 -18.34 26.13 32.33
C TYR A 978 -18.40 25.15 33.50
N GLY A 979 -17.30 24.45 33.80
CA GLY A 979 -17.23 23.57 34.97
C GLY A 979 -17.37 24.31 36.31
N LEU A 980 -16.86 25.54 36.40
CA LEU A 980 -16.94 26.36 37.62
C LEU A 980 -18.32 27.00 37.84
N VAL A 981 -19.04 27.35 36.76
CA VAL A 981 -20.39 27.94 36.86
C VAL A 981 -21.44 26.89 37.24
N VAL A 982 -21.30 25.63 36.77
CA VAL A 982 -22.19 24.54 37.15
C VAL A 982 -21.96 24.08 38.59
N LEU A 983 -20.71 24.07 39.08
CA LEU A 983 -20.40 23.78 40.48
C LEU A 983 -20.87 24.89 41.44
N ALA A 984 -20.88 26.14 41.01
CA ALA A 984 -21.41 27.26 41.81
C ALA A 984 -22.96 27.25 41.91
N ALA A 985 -23.66 26.64 40.94
CA ALA A 985 -25.12 26.56 40.93
C ALA A 985 -25.69 25.42 41.80
N PHE A 986 -24.91 24.37 42.11
CA PHE A 986 -25.37 23.22 42.89
C PHE A 986 -25.16 23.34 44.42
N ALA A 987 -24.43 24.34 44.92
CA ALA A 987 -24.08 24.46 46.34
C ALA A 987 -24.92 25.51 47.12
N GLY A 988 -26.22 25.61 46.82
CA GLY A 988 -27.14 26.46 47.56
C GLY A 988 -27.83 25.73 48.71
N ALA A 989 -27.23 25.64 49.90
CA ALA A 989 -27.96 25.52 51.16
C ALA A 989 -27.10 25.87 52.39
N THR A 990 -27.68 26.75 53.21
CA THR A 990 -27.30 27.24 54.53
C THR A 990 -26.86 26.16 55.53
N LEU A 991 -25.87 26.46 56.39
CA LEU A 991 -25.89 26.13 57.82
C LEU A 991 -24.84 26.92 58.63
N ARG A 992 -25.28 27.38 59.80
CA ARG A 992 -24.56 28.15 60.83
C ARG A 992 -23.80 27.22 61.80
N LEU A 993 -22.77 27.81 62.41
CA LEU A 993 -22.13 27.50 63.71
C LEU A 993 -21.16 26.31 63.81
N GLY A 994 -20.01 26.57 64.45
CA GLY A 994 -19.43 25.62 65.41
C GLY A 994 -17.92 25.41 65.34
N LEU A 995 -17.19 26.11 66.21
CA LEU A 995 -15.81 25.77 66.61
C LEU A 995 -15.65 24.29 66.99
N LYS A 996 -14.62 23.59 66.47
CA LYS A 996 -13.58 22.94 67.30
C LYS A 996 -12.44 22.29 66.49
N ARG A 997 -11.24 22.74 66.86
CA ARG A 997 -9.90 22.18 66.70
C ARG A 997 -9.82 20.64 66.83
N ARG A 998 -9.17 19.96 65.87
CA ARG A 998 -8.10 18.97 66.14
C ARG A 998 -7.33 18.59 64.86
N SER A 999 -6.02 18.55 65.04
CA SER A 999 -4.92 18.31 64.10
C SER A 999 -4.78 16.87 63.63
N ARG A 1000 -4.27 16.65 62.40
CA ARG A 1000 -3.03 15.90 62.13
C ARG A 1000 -2.64 15.89 60.63
N GLY A 1001 -1.43 16.41 60.38
CA GLY A 1001 -0.42 15.97 59.40
C GLY A 1001 -0.78 15.70 57.94
N VAL A 1002 -0.36 16.60 57.05
CA VAL A 1002 -0.03 16.28 55.65
C VAL A 1002 1.40 16.74 55.40
N GLU A 1003 2.27 15.79 55.06
CA GLU A 1003 3.61 16.06 54.52
C GLU A 1003 3.48 16.52 53.06
N HIS A 1004 4.22 17.57 52.74
CA HIS A 1004 4.37 18.12 51.40
C HIS A 1004 5.42 17.32 50.62
N ALA A 1005 5.08 16.85 49.42
CA ALA A 1005 6.06 16.48 48.40
C ALA A 1005 6.16 17.61 47.37
N ALA A 1006 7.40 18.04 47.15
CA ALA A 1006 7.80 19.20 46.37
C ALA A 1006 7.68 18.97 44.86
N VAL A 1007 7.22 19.99 44.13
CA VAL A 1007 7.35 20.10 42.68
C VAL A 1007 8.73 20.69 42.38
N HIS A 1008 9.57 19.91 41.72
CA HIS A 1008 10.88 20.34 41.24
C HIS A 1008 10.72 21.02 39.87
N THR A 1009 10.97 22.33 39.82
CA THR A 1009 11.16 23.08 38.56
C THR A 1009 12.64 23.05 38.15
N PRO A 1010 13.00 22.64 36.93
CA PRO A 1010 14.35 22.82 36.42
C PRO A 1010 14.57 24.23 35.89
N SER A 1011 15.64 24.84 36.37
CA SER A 1011 16.16 26.15 36.04
C SER A 1011 16.72 26.24 34.62
N THR A 1012 16.32 27.27 33.89
CA THR A 1012 16.95 27.77 32.66
C THR A 1012 18.28 28.46 32.97
N LEU A 1013 19.37 28.06 32.32
CA LEU A 1013 20.58 28.87 32.18
C LEU A 1013 20.91 29.12 30.70
N PRO A 1014 21.39 30.32 30.32
CA PRO A 1014 21.54 30.73 28.92
C PRO A 1014 22.96 30.44 28.41
N TYR A 1015 23.08 29.86 27.21
CA TYR A 1015 24.37 29.70 26.52
C TYR A 1015 24.61 30.87 25.54
N ARG A 1016 25.69 31.61 25.78
CA ARG A 1016 26.14 32.77 25.02
C ARG A 1016 27.20 32.31 24.00
N ARG A 1017 26.99 32.62 22.72
CA ARG A 1017 27.99 32.45 21.64
C ARG A 1017 29.23 33.30 21.87
N ARG A 1018 30.40 32.76 21.53
CA ARG A 1018 31.47 33.39 20.72
C ARG A 1018 32.37 32.29 20.14
N ARG A 1019 32.85 32.45 18.91
CA ARG A 1019 34.01 31.72 18.36
C ARG A 1019 35.29 32.38 18.93
N PRO A 1020 36.44 31.68 19.02
CA PRO A 1020 36.64 30.23 18.98
C PRO A 1020 36.12 29.54 20.24
#